data_AF-A0A1G1C109-F1
#
_entry.id   AF-A0A1G1C109-F1
#
_cell.length_a   1.000
_cell.length_b   1.000
_cell.length_c   1.000
_cell.angle_alpha   90.00
_cell.angle_beta   90.00
_cell.angle_gamma   90.00
#
_symmetry.space_group_name_H-M   'P 1'
#
loop_
_entity.id
_entity.type
_entity.pdbx_description
1 polymer ?
#
loop_
_entity_poly.entity_id
_entity_poly.type
_entity_poly.pdbx_seq_one_letter_code
_entity_poly.pdbx_strand_id
1 'polypeptide(L)'
;MVGIGSLVLAVAAAAAPAPAGPITLEAEAAQLNPERAEVVEQSSFPSKQGVSLKTDVTTNVGSPETQPDLVFKAKPPQAGRYWVRTHAATDAKGTEAMRLAAGKTASLRLMISVGGSRPTKRVVFVPWSRPESCIQATGKFEFNGEEQEIRVWLPEGMRLDYLQISPYSPPKVPAAAAAYQPTIVPPASRPRIWVSEQSLPQVRANLDKGENAPLWARVKEQAAKPFEFKTAPNTEVPYNAALEQAVVSKAFVHLMTGDKARGLEAVTLIRDYLAAVQFDNLLDITREIGRAIYSGALTYDWCYDVMTPEDRDSIRKDLMRLADDMEIGWPPFLQIVVNGHGGEGQVNRDLLCMGIAIYDEDPVPYRYCAYRILEELVPMRKFEYQSPRHNQGVSYGPGRFGWELHAAWLFRRMTGVPVFDPNIGDVYKFWLYMRSANGQMLRDGDGFSDGRQVNLGVTPLLAYAYINDPMIKADFQRQNGMAGEPIPILLLNDPNLAAEKSLAALPLTLDFGPILGSMIARTGWNVGRNLADVVVEMKGGGYHFGNHQHSDAGSFQIYYRGLQAVDLGQYHFYGTPYDNNFCKRSVSHSMMFAVDPDEKFAGTTSNDGGTRYVRACPASPEKAMTDPMFANGQKVSSSFGPVPQRPFFSYFAVDLKSAYSSKIQEFVRTFCFLNLNNEQTPAVLIVLDNMTTAKPEFKKYWQVNALNLPEKTTDGVILRNSALGLSGHVSVRMLRPKPDEREVEILSGADAYSVFGQPFTPPAPAKPEGHGHRVMFSPKTAQASDVFLTVMPMADDKAPELPVALAETATTFALTLADRVVVLSKTGELLEQPFQVDVPADRNYQLLLAGLAPGAWSVRSADGKVQFNARVEVGKNTAFFVVPGGSFAVQPGALPGAPEYQAPPDCMPALAAALTDRVFLDGQVIPVPPARTAGTSLLLPATALLKTLGIDAVDADGKLCVKAGDRTAVFQAAANDFELSGHRFQMPSPAVREPEGWFVPAAVVAALVGRDFLRDEAGNNVELAPSQFRCPDNVLWIEANKNSDLLALRAMLTDIPGRQEYWAAEGRDVRFDLVLAQPMTAKGIGIRWHQGATRQAKFALETSRDGVTWKKVFDGASSGKSADLETYPFDPHEICQVRFSGFGNSQNEWNSLVHFRVIPAE
;
A
#
# COMPACT_ATOMS: atom_id res chain seq x y z
N MET A 1 40.83 -18.74 76.16
CA MET A 1 40.75 -17.27 76.40
C MET A 1 40.18 -16.60 75.16
N VAL A 2 39.03 -15.93 75.34
CA VAL A 2 38.39 -14.87 74.52
C VAL A 2 38.23 -15.14 73.00
N GLY A 3 37.07 -15.40 72.42
CA GLY A 3 35.69 -15.25 72.88
C GLY A 3 35.13 -13.85 72.61
N ILE A 4 34.72 -13.54 71.38
CA ILE A 4 33.67 -12.54 71.06
C ILE A 4 32.89 -13.07 69.84
N GLY A 5 31.60 -13.35 70.05
CA GLY A 5 30.64 -13.71 69.00
C GLY A 5 30.09 -12.48 68.29
N SER A 6 29.56 -12.69 67.09
CA SER A 6 28.63 -11.76 66.44
C SER A 6 27.49 -12.57 65.82
N LEU A 7 26.29 -12.27 66.30
CA LEU A 7 24.99 -12.79 65.89
C LEU A 7 24.81 -12.67 64.37
N VAL A 8 24.49 -13.78 63.70
CA VAL A 8 23.81 -13.75 62.40
C VAL A 8 22.31 -13.86 62.68
N LEU A 9 21.60 -12.73 62.59
CA LEU A 9 20.15 -12.70 62.53
C LEU A 9 19.73 -13.27 61.17
N ALA A 10 19.19 -14.49 61.17
CA ALA A 10 18.40 -15.00 60.06
C ALA A 10 17.08 -14.23 60.01
N VAL A 11 17.00 -13.22 59.15
CA VAL A 11 15.71 -12.63 58.77
C VAL A 11 15.06 -13.60 57.79
N ALA A 12 14.03 -14.30 58.26
CA ALA A 12 13.12 -15.03 57.40
C ALA A 12 12.50 -14.02 56.40
N ALA A 13 12.86 -14.15 55.13
CA ALA A 13 12.16 -13.45 54.06
C ALA A 13 10.72 -13.98 54.06
N ALA A 14 9.79 -13.15 54.53
CA ALA A 14 8.37 -13.42 54.40
C ALA A 14 8.06 -13.64 52.91
N ALA A 15 7.42 -14.78 52.60
CA ALA A 15 6.88 -15.02 51.27
C ALA A 15 5.98 -13.84 50.87
N ALA A 16 6.18 -13.29 49.67
CA ALA A 16 5.29 -12.28 49.14
C ALA A 16 3.85 -12.81 49.15
N PRO A 17 2.86 -12.03 49.62
CA PRO A 17 1.47 -12.47 49.61
C PRO A 17 1.04 -12.81 48.18
N ALA A 18 0.23 -13.86 48.02
CA ALA A 18 -0.37 -14.20 46.74
C ALA A 18 -1.10 -12.97 46.16
N PRO A 19 -0.99 -12.68 44.85
CA PRO A 19 -1.66 -11.54 44.26
C PRO A 19 -3.17 -11.69 44.49
N ALA A 20 -3.78 -10.69 45.12
CA ALA A 20 -5.22 -10.64 45.28
C ALA A 20 -5.89 -10.75 43.91
N GLY A 21 -6.94 -11.57 43.81
CA GLY A 21 -7.73 -11.72 42.58
C GLY A 21 -8.35 -10.41 42.12
N PRO A 22 -8.79 -10.34 40.85
CA PRO A 22 -9.46 -9.14 40.33
C PRO A 22 -10.71 -8.81 41.14
N ILE A 23 -10.97 -7.52 41.36
CA ILE A 23 -12.21 -7.02 41.96
C ILE A 23 -13.19 -6.73 40.83
N THR A 24 -14.32 -7.43 40.78
CA THR A 24 -15.42 -7.13 39.85
C THR A 24 -16.49 -6.32 40.57
N LEU A 25 -16.90 -5.20 39.96
CA LEU A 25 -17.95 -4.31 40.44
C LEU A 25 -19.08 -4.31 39.41
N GLU A 26 -20.16 -5.02 39.72
CA GLU A 26 -21.36 -5.08 38.86
C GLU A 26 -22.00 -3.69 38.73
N ALA A 27 -22.42 -3.32 37.52
CA ALA A 27 -22.93 -1.98 37.23
C ALA A 27 -24.23 -1.70 37.99
N GLU A 28 -25.11 -2.69 38.15
CA GLU A 28 -26.36 -2.59 38.90
C GLU A 28 -26.17 -2.40 40.41
N ALA A 29 -24.96 -2.68 40.93
CA ALA A 29 -24.61 -2.46 42.32
C ALA A 29 -24.00 -1.07 42.59
N ALA A 30 -23.78 -0.26 41.55
CA ALA A 30 -23.28 1.11 41.70
C ALA A 30 -24.35 2.05 42.29
N GLN A 31 -23.93 3.23 42.74
CA GLN A 31 -24.86 4.33 42.99
C GLN A 31 -25.24 4.99 41.64
N LEU A 32 -26.47 4.75 41.19
CA LEU A 32 -26.99 5.30 39.94
C LEU A 32 -27.51 6.73 40.14
N ASN A 33 -27.36 7.58 39.12
CA ASN A 33 -28.12 8.81 39.01
C ASN A 33 -29.56 8.47 38.57
N PRO A 34 -30.57 8.60 39.44
CA PRO A 34 -31.92 8.16 39.17
C PRO A 34 -32.62 8.97 38.07
N GLU A 35 -32.12 10.15 37.71
CA GLU A 35 -32.66 10.95 36.61
C GLU A 35 -32.13 10.50 35.24
N ARG A 36 -31.02 9.75 35.21
CA ARG A 36 -30.25 9.52 33.98
C ARG A 36 -30.00 8.06 33.63
N ALA A 37 -29.76 7.21 34.63
CA ALA A 37 -29.41 5.80 34.42
C ALA A 37 -30.49 4.87 34.98
N GLU A 38 -30.63 3.69 34.38
CA GLU A 38 -31.54 2.63 34.83
C GLU A 38 -30.93 1.24 34.65
N VAL A 39 -31.36 0.31 35.50
CA VAL A 39 -31.03 -1.12 35.36
C VAL A 39 -31.95 -1.72 34.31
N VAL A 40 -31.37 -2.41 33.33
CA VAL A 40 -32.07 -3.04 32.19
C VAL A 40 -31.73 -4.51 32.08
N GLU A 41 -32.62 -5.29 31.46
CA GLU A 41 -32.37 -6.71 31.19
C GLU A 41 -31.36 -6.90 30.05
N GLN A 42 -30.38 -7.78 30.27
CA GLN A 42 -29.41 -8.20 29.26
C GLN A 42 -29.06 -9.68 29.42
N SER A 43 -29.70 -10.53 28.62
CA SER A 43 -29.60 -12.00 28.76
C SER A 43 -28.20 -12.57 28.50
N SER A 44 -27.34 -11.87 27.75
CA SER A 44 -25.96 -12.29 27.49
C SER A 44 -25.04 -12.13 28.71
N PHE A 45 -25.41 -11.30 29.69
CA PHE A 45 -24.59 -11.08 30.88
C PHE A 45 -24.78 -12.18 31.93
N PRO A 46 -23.80 -12.41 32.82
CA PRO A 46 -23.92 -13.39 33.90
C PRO A 46 -25.08 -13.09 34.86
N SER A 47 -25.25 -11.83 35.29
CA SER A 47 -26.32 -11.38 36.19
C SER A 47 -27.69 -11.26 35.51
N LYS A 48 -27.72 -11.35 34.16
CA LYS A 48 -28.88 -11.05 33.30
C LYS A 48 -29.34 -9.60 33.36
N GLN A 49 -28.58 -8.72 34.00
CA GLN A 49 -28.86 -7.30 34.17
C GLN A 49 -27.66 -6.47 33.73
N GLY A 50 -27.90 -5.24 33.27
CA GLY A 50 -26.85 -4.24 33.06
C GLY A 50 -27.40 -2.84 33.27
N VAL A 51 -26.56 -1.81 33.18
CA VAL A 51 -27.00 -0.41 33.34
C VAL A 51 -26.85 0.36 32.03
N SER A 52 -27.88 1.12 31.66
CA SER A 52 -27.88 2.01 30.50
C SER A 52 -28.37 3.41 30.89
N LEU A 53 -28.18 4.37 29.99
CA LEU A 53 -28.94 5.61 30.05
C LEU A 53 -30.44 5.33 29.84
N LYS A 54 -31.28 6.12 30.48
CA LYS A 54 -32.73 6.09 30.28
C LYS A 54 -33.09 6.50 28.86
N THR A 55 -34.24 6.02 28.40
CA THR A 55 -34.83 6.44 27.13
C THR A 55 -34.94 7.97 27.07
N ASP A 56 -34.56 8.57 25.94
CA ASP A 56 -34.53 10.01 25.66
C ASP A 56 -33.53 10.87 26.48
N VAL A 57 -32.68 10.27 27.32
CA VAL A 57 -31.57 10.97 27.98
C VAL A 57 -30.34 11.01 27.07
N THR A 58 -29.83 12.21 26.81
CA THR A 58 -28.59 12.39 26.02
C THR A 58 -27.35 12.14 26.86
N THR A 59 -26.28 11.66 26.23
CA THR A 59 -25.00 11.40 26.93
C THR A 59 -24.36 12.69 27.48
N ASN A 60 -23.74 12.57 28.66
CA ASN A 60 -22.88 13.60 29.25
C ASN A 60 -21.38 13.35 28.99
N VAL A 61 -21.03 12.34 28.21
CA VAL A 61 -19.63 12.02 27.87
C VAL A 61 -18.98 13.22 27.18
N GLY A 62 -17.91 13.75 27.77
CA GLY A 62 -17.22 14.95 27.30
C GLY A 62 -17.62 16.25 28.01
N SER A 63 -18.52 16.17 29.00
CA SER A 63 -18.91 17.30 29.86
C SER A 63 -18.51 16.99 31.32
N PRO A 64 -17.20 17.04 31.66
CA PRO A 64 -16.65 16.57 32.94
C PRO A 64 -17.18 17.31 34.18
N GLU A 65 -17.79 18.48 34.00
CA GLU A 65 -18.44 19.28 35.03
C GLU A 65 -19.82 18.76 35.46
N THR A 66 -20.41 17.86 34.68
CA THR A 66 -21.73 17.28 34.97
C THR A 66 -21.65 16.16 36.02
N GLN A 67 -22.78 15.86 36.68
CA GLN A 67 -22.84 14.72 37.60
C GLN A 67 -22.64 13.38 36.85
N PRO A 68 -21.92 12.42 37.45
CA PRO A 68 -21.76 11.09 36.87
C PRO A 68 -23.08 10.33 36.83
N ASP A 69 -23.19 9.39 35.88
CA ASP A 69 -24.33 8.50 35.75
C ASP A 69 -24.24 7.33 36.76
N LEU A 70 -23.03 6.84 37.03
CA LEU A 70 -22.74 5.81 38.04
C LEU A 70 -21.56 6.22 38.92
N VAL A 71 -21.65 5.91 40.21
CA VAL A 71 -20.54 5.99 41.17
C VAL A 71 -20.31 4.63 41.82
N PHE A 72 -19.14 4.05 41.60
CA PHE A 72 -18.69 2.83 42.26
C PHE A 72 -17.79 3.17 43.43
N LYS A 73 -17.83 2.35 44.48
CA LYS A 73 -16.85 2.38 45.57
C LYS A 73 -15.87 1.23 45.40
N ALA A 74 -14.59 1.55 45.31
CA ALA A 74 -13.53 0.56 45.14
C ALA A 74 -12.46 0.74 46.21
N LYS A 75 -12.07 -0.36 46.86
CA LYS A 75 -10.94 -0.40 47.79
C LYS A 75 -9.99 -1.53 47.38
N PRO A 76 -9.04 -1.27 46.46
CA PRO A 76 -8.00 -2.25 46.17
C PRO A 76 -7.16 -2.56 47.42
N PRO A 77 -6.57 -3.77 47.49
CA PRO A 77 -5.91 -4.25 48.70
C PRO A 77 -4.62 -3.50 49.05
N GLN A 78 -4.03 -2.78 48.10
CA GLN A 78 -2.81 -2.00 48.28
C GLN A 78 -2.84 -0.76 47.38
N ALA A 79 -2.04 0.25 47.74
CA ALA A 79 -1.81 1.39 46.86
C ALA A 79 -1.01 0.96 45.61
N GLY A 80 -1.28 1.58 44.47
CA GLY A 80 -0.55 1.37 43.23
C GLY A 80 -1.43 1.51 41.98
N ARG A 81 -0.87 1.12 40.83
CA ARG A 81 -1.58 1.14 39.53
C ARG A 81 -2.40 -0.10 39.29
N TYR A 82 -3.59 0.10 38.75
CA TYR A 82 -4.52 -0.96 38.40
C TYR A 82 -5.05 -0.78 36.97
N TRP A 83 -5.21 -1.89 36.27
CA TRP A 83 -6.06 -1.97 35.09
C TRP A 83 -7.52 -1.87 35.51
N VAL A 84 -8.27 -1.01 34.83
CA VAL A 84 -9.74 -1.05 34.81
C VAL A 84 -10.17 -1.59 33.45
N ARG A 85 -10.95 -2.68 33.48
CA ARG A 85 -11.59 -3.27 32.30
C ARG A 85 -13.09 -3.14 32.41
N THR A 86 -13.76 -2.97 31.28
CA THR A 86 -15.22 -2.94 31.18
C THR A 86 -15.70 -4.14 30.38
N HIS A 87 -16.85 -4.70 30.76
CA HIS A 87 -17.64 -5.57 29.91
C HIS A 87 -18.97 -4.89 29.59
N ALA A 88 -19.34 -4.87 28.31
CA ALA A 88 -20.52 -4.15 27.83
C ALA A 88 -21.18 -4.85 26.64
N ALA A 89 -22.43 -4.47 26.37
CA ALA A 89 -23.24 -4.84 25.22
C ALA A 89 -23.85 -3.57 24.61
N THR A 90 -24.44 -3.70 23.43
CA THR A 90 -25.22 -2.63 22.81
C THR A 90 -26.71 -2.96 22.79
N ASP A 91 -27.55 -1.94 22.92
CA ASP A 91 -28.97 -2.05 22.58
C ASP A 91 -29.17 -1.92 21.05
N ALA A 92 -30.42 -1.82 20.58
CA ALA A 92 -30.71 -1.65 19.17
C ALA A 92 -30.08 -0.38 18.55
N LYS A 93 -30.04 0.73 19.29
CA LYS A 93 -29.45 2.00 18.85
C LYS A 93 -27.93 1.89 18.73
N GLY A 94 -27.27 1.32 19.74
CA GLY A 94 -25.82 1.10 19.70
C GLY A 94 -25.41 0.09 18.63
N THR A 95 -26.20 -0.98 18.46
CA THR A 95 -25.97 -2.00 17.44
C THR A 95 -26.04 -1.41 16.04
N GLU A 96 -27.04 -0.56 15.78
CA GLU A 96 -27.16 0.13 14.49
C GLU A 96 -26.01 1.13 14.27
N ALA A 97 -25.60 1.87 15.31
CA ALA A 97 -24.45 2.76 15.24
C ALA A 97 -23.15 2.01 14.91
N MET A 98 -22.93 0.83 15.50
CA MET A 98 -21.77 -0.03 15.21
C MET A 98 -21.84 -0.65 13.81
N ARG A 99 -23.04 -1.00 13.33
CA ARG A 99 -23.24 -1.49 11.96
C ARG A 99 -22.91 -0.42 10.91
N LEU A 100 -23.21 0.84 11.20
CA LEU A 100 -22.94 2.00 10.33
C LEU A 100 -21.53 2.57 10.49
N ALA A 101 -20.73 2.05 11.43
CA ALA A 101 -19.41 2.58 11.72
C ALA A 101 -18.46 2.45 10.52
N ALA A 102 -17.91 3.58 10.09
CA ALA A 102 -16.91 3.61 9.02
C ALA A 102 -15.49 3.22 9.48
N GLY A 103 -15.27 3.04 10.79
CA GLY A 103 -13.96 2.65 11.33
C GLY A 103 -13.87 2.77 12.85
N LYS A 104 -12.68 2.50 13.39
CA LYS A 104 -12.40 2.46 14.84
C LYS A 104 -12.79 3.72 15.61
N THR A 105 -12.77 4.89 14.96
CA THR A 105 -13.12 6.17 15.59
C THR A 105 -14.60 6.25 16.00
N ALA A 106 -15.47 5.47 15.37
CA ALA A 106 -16.90 5.40 15.70
C ALA A 106 -17.22 4.56 16.95
N SER A 107 -16.22 3.96 17.60
CA SER A 107 -16.36 3.22 18.87
C SER A 107 -17.11 4.04 19.93
N LEU A 108 -17.96 3.38 20.72
CA LEU A 108 -18.65 4.01 21.85
C LEU A 108 -17.67 4.24 23.00
N ARG A 109 -17.79 5.39 23.65
CA ARG A 109 -16.89 5.81 24.73
C ARG A 109 -17.68 6.18 25.98
N LEU A 110 -17.24 5.68 27.12
CA LEU A 110 -17.63 6.23 28.41
C LEU A 110 -16.61 7.30 28.84
N MET A 111 -16.95 8.07 29.87
CA MET A 111 -15.97 8.89 30.59
C MET A 111 -15.79 8.31 31.99
N ILE A 112 -14.55 8.29 32.48
CA ILE A 112 -14.20 7.70 33.79
C ILE A 112 -13.24 8.60 34.57
N SER A 113 -13.45 8.67 35.89
CA SER A 113 -12.56 9.34 36.87
C SER A 113 -12.41 8.44 38.10
N VAL A 114 -11.17 8.28 38.59
CA VAL A 114 -10.84 7.43 39.75
C VAL A 114 -10.21 8.32 40.82
N GLY A 115 -10.79 8.33 42.03
CA GLY A 115 -10.21 9.06 43.16
C GLY A 115 -10.11 10.57 42.95
N GLY A 116 -10.97 11.15 42.11
CA GLY A 116 -10.92 12.57 41.75
C GLY A 116 -9.88 12.92 40.70
N SER A 117 -9.27 11.91 40.05
CA SER A 117 -8.46 12.16 38.86
C SER A 117 -9.27 12.84 37.77
N ARG A 118 -8.58 13.51 36.86
CA ARG A 118 -9.19 14.15 35.70
C ARG A 118 -10.10 13.16 34.94
N PRO A 119 -11.38 13.48 34.68
CA PRO A 119 -12.24 12.63 33.88
C PRO A 119 -11.67 12.45 32.46
N THR A 120 -11.67 11.23 31.97
CA THR A 120 -11.08 10.89 30.66
C THR A 120 -11.99 9.98 29.84
N LYS A 121 -12.05 10.21 28.52
CA LYS A 121 -12.87 9.40 27.61
C LYS A 121 -12.17 8.08 27.27
N ARG A 122 -12.91 6.99 27.30
CA ARG A 122 -12.39 5.63 27.05
C ARG A 122 -13.38 4.79 26.25
N VAL A 123 -12.88 4.14 25.21
CA VAL A 123 -13.61 3.14 24.44
C VAL A 123 -14.11 2.02 25.35
N VAL A 124 -15.41 1.80 25.30
CA VAL A 124 -16.13 0.73 26.01
C VAL A 124 -16.70 -0.30 25.03
N PHE A 125 -16.96 0.09 23.79
CA PHE A 125 -17.50 -0.79 22.76
C PHE A 125 -16.94 -0.45 21.36
N VAL A 126 -16.59 -1.46 20.56
CA VAL A 126 -15.97 -1.30 19.24
C VAL A 126 -16.83 -1.89 18.10
N PRO A 127 -16.74 -1.35 16.87
CA PRO A 127 -17.59 -1.77 15.74
C PRO A 127 -17.52 -3.25 15.33
N TRP A 128 -16.39 -3.91 15.58
CA TRP A 128 -16.16 -5.31 15.19
C TRP A 128 -16.46 -6.31 16.31
N SER A 129 -16.93 -5.84 17.47
CA SER A 129 -17.43 -6.72 18.52
C SER A 129 -18.83 -7.23 18.20
N ARG A 130 -19.18 -8.38 18.77
CA ARG A 130 -20.56 -8.87 18.71
C ARG A 130 -21.44 -7.98 19.60
N PRO A 131 -22.68 -7.64 19.18
CA PRO A 131 -23.57 -6.76 19.95
C PRO A 131 -23.76 -7.16 21.42
N GLU A 132 -23.68 -8.46 21.71
CA GLU A 132 -24.00 -9.02 23.01
C GLU A 132 -22.85 -8.96 24.02
N SER A 133 -21.62 -8.71 23.58
CA SER A 133 -20.45 -8.75 24.46
C SER A 133 -19.23 -8.07 23.85
N CYS A 134 -18.65 -7.14 24.60
CA CYS A 134 -17.39 -6.49 24.31
C CYS A 134 -16.65 -6.24 25.62
N ILE A 135 -15.40 -6.73 25.71
CA ILE A 135 -14.48 -6.43 26.81
C ILE A 135 -13.45 -5.42 26.32
N GLN A 136 -13.22 -4.35 27.08
CA GLN A 136 -12.21 -3.34 26.77
C GLN A 136 -11.30 -3.08 27.96
N ALA A 137 -10.01 -2.88 27.68
CA ALA A 137 -9.05 -2.36 28.65
C ALA A 137 -9.16 -0.83 28.68
N THR A 138 -10.07 -0.34 29.52
CA THR A 138 -10.48 1.07 29.63
C THR A 138 -9.35 1.96 30.15
N GLY A 139 -8.34 1.43 30.83
CA GLY A 139 -7.11 2.17 31.13
C GLY A 139 -6.42 1.74 32.41
N LYS A 140 -5.31 2.43 32.71
CA LYS A 140 -4.52 2.25 33.93
C LYS A 140 -4.76 3.44 34.86
N PHE A 141 -5.15 3.18 36.10
CA PHE A 141 -5.47 4.22 37.08
C PHE A 141 -4.71 3.99 38.39
N GLU A 142 -4.34 5.09 39.06
CA GLU A 142 -3.72 5.06 40.38
C GLU A 142 -4.78 4.90 41.47
N PHE A 143 -4.51 4.01 42.42
CA PHE A 143 -5.28 3.85 43.64
C PHE A 143 -4.38 4.07 44.85
N ASN A 144 -4.88 4.75 45.88
CA ASN A 144 -4.11 5.13 47.06
C ASN A 144 -4.14 4.07 48.19
N GLY A 145 -4.84 2.95 47.98
CA GLY A 145 -5.02 1.89 48.99
C GLY A 145 -6.18 2.12 49.96
N GLU A 146 -6.88 3.24 49.85
CA GLU A 146 -8.10 3.56 50.59
C GLU A 146 -9.35 3.33 49.71
N GLU A 147 -10.55 3.47 50.31
CA GLU A 147 -11.79 3.47 49.51
C GLU A 147 -11.84 4.73 48.64
N GLN A 148 -11.96 4.55 47.33
CA GLN A 148 -12.03 5.63 46.35
C GLN A 148 -13.28 5.47 45.48
N GLU A 149 -13.84 6.60 45.06
CA GLU A 149 -14.92 6.62 44.10
C GLU A 149 -14.40 6.46 42.67
N ILE A 150 -15.09 5.63 41.90
CA ILE A 150 -14.97 5.57 40.44
C ILE A 150 -16.25 6.16 39.85
N ARG A 151 -16.12 7.32 39.21
CA ARG A 151 -17.22 8.05 38.58
C ARG A 151 -17.26 7.71 37.10
N VAL A 152 -18.43 7.33 36.59
CA VAL A 152 -18.64 6.93 35.19
C VAL A 152 -19.79 7.71 34.56
N TRP A 153 -19.59 8.15 33.32
CA TRP A 153 -20.63 8.71 32.45
C TRP A 153 -20.80 7.80 31.24
N LEU A 154 -22.04 7.42 30.93
CA LEU A 154 -22.34 6.43 29.92
C LEU A 154 -22.58 7.06 28.54
N PRO A 155 -22.18 6.39 27.44
CA PRO A 155 -22.65 6.73 26.10
C PRO A 155 -24.09 6.26 25.89
N GLU A 156 -24.74 6.83 24.88
CA GLU A 156 -26.02 6.32 24.37
C GLU A 156 -25.83 4.96 23.66
N GLY A 157 -26.85 4.11 23.72
CA GLY A 157 -26.89 2.84 22.98
C GLY A 157 -26.10 1.68 23.61
N MET A 158 -25.59 1.87 24.83
CA MET A 158 -24.71 0.91 25.50
C MET A 158 -25.31 0.42 26.83
N ARG A 159 -25.05 -0.84 27.16
CA ARG A 159 -25.37 -1.49 28.43
C ARG A 159 -24.07 -1.95 29.09
N LEU A 160 -23.75 -1.41 30.26
CA LEU A 160 -22.57 -1.78 31.03
C LEU A 160 -22.90 -2.96 31.94
N ASP A 161 -22.06 -4.00 31.92
CA ASP A 161 -22.15 -5.15 32.82
C ASP A 161 -21.37 -4.87 34.11
N TYR A 162 -20.05 -4.71 34.02
CA TYR A 162 -19.19 -4.49 35.19
C TYR A 162 -17.95 -3.65 34.89
N LEU A 163 -17.33 -3.16 35.97
CA LEU A 163 -15.93 -2.74 36.02
C LEU A 163 -15.09 -3.82 36.71
N GLN A 164 -14.00 -4.25 36.09
CA GLN A 164 -13.03 -5.16 36.69
C GLN A 164 -11.71 -4.45 36.95
N ILE A 165 -11.30 -4.43 38.21
CA ILE A 165 -10.07 -3.79 38.70
C ILE A 165 -9.03 -4.90 38.95
N SER A 166 -7.88 -4.82 38.30
CA SER A 166 -6.80 -5.80 38.42
C SER A 166 -5.45 -5.10 38.61
N PRO A 167 -4.54 -5.58 39.47
CA PRO A 167 -3.21 -4.98 39.60
C PRO A 167 -2.51 -4.84 38.24
N TYR A 168 -1.91 -3.68 37.97
CA TYR A 168 -1.03 -3.50 36.82
C TYR A 168 0.39 -3.95 37.18
N SER A 169 0.92 -4.90 36.43
CA SER A 169 2.34 -5.25 36.48
C SER A 169 3.01 -4.72 35.22
N PRO A 170 4.08 -3.91 35.35
CA PRO A 170 4.88 -3.50 34.21
C PRO A 170 5.43 -4.71 33.43
N PRO A 171 5.74 -4.55 32.13
CA PRO A 171 6.39 -5.59 31.34
C PRO A 171 7.70 -6.04 31.98
N LYS A 172 7.93 -7.35 31.98
CA LYS A 172 9.17 -7.92 32.52
C LYS A 172 10.34 -7.58 31.61
N VAL A 173 11.41 -6.99 32.18
CA VAL A 173 12.67 -6.78 31.47
C VAL A 173 13.42 -8.12 31.35
N PRO A 174 13.81 -8.55 30.14
CA PRO A 174 14.68 -9.71 29.97
C PRO A 174 16.02 -9.52 30.71
N ALA A 175 16.54 -10.57 31.33
CA ALA A 175 17.80 -10.50 32.09
C ALA A 175 18.97 -10.02 31.21
N ALA A 176 19.01 -10.45 29.95
CA ALA A 176 20.00 -9.99 28.97
C ALA A 176 19.90 -8.48 28.71
N ALA A 177 18.69 -7.95 28.54
CA ALA A 177 18.47 -6.51 28.34
C ALA A 177 18.80 -5.68 29.59
N ALA A 178 18.52 -6.21 30.80
CA ALA A 178 18.87 -5.57 32.06
C ALA A 178 20.39 -5.48 32.27
N ALA A 179 21.13 -6.52 31.87
CA ALA A 179 22.59 -6.59 31.94
C ALA A 179 23.31 -5.92 30.76
N TYR A 180 22.58 -5.59 29.68
CA TYR A 180 23.15 -5.03 28.46
C TYR A 180 23.84 -3.69 28.72
N GLN A 181 25.06 -3.54 28.20
CA GLN A 181 25.80 -2.29 28.18
C GLN A 181 25.97 -1.89 26.72
N PRO A 182 25.23 -0.88 26.22
CA PRO A 182 25.32 -0.48 24.83
C PRO A 182 26.75 -0.07 24.46
N THR A 183 27.30 -0.67 23.41
CA THR A 183 28.62 -0.30 22.85
C THR A 183 28.53 0.96 22.00
N ILE A 184 27.37 1.18 21.39
CA ILE A 184 27.02 2.41 20.69
C ILE A 184 26.17 3.23 21.67
N VAL A 185 26.61 4.44 21.99
CA VAL A 185 25.89 5.36 22.88
C VAL A 185 25.74 6.74 22.23
N PRO A 186 24.70 7.52 22.58
CA PRO A 186 24.57 8.89 22.11
C PRO A 186 25.79 9.73 22.52
N PRO A 187 26.36 10.55 21.62
CA PRO A 187 27.48 11.42 21.96
C PRO A 187 27.02 12.51 22.95
N ALA A 188 27.96 13.06 23.72
CA ALA A 188 27.68 14.19 24.60
C ALA A 188 27.34 15.48 23.84
N SER A 189 27.74 15.60 22.57
CA SER A 189 27.41 16.74 21.71
C SER A 189 25.98 16.65 21.17
N ARG A 190 25.40 17.82 20.88
CA ARG A 190 24.07 18.01 20.29
C ARG A 190 24.12 18.93 19.07
N PRO A 191 23.22 18.79 18.09
CA PRO A 191 22.13 17.81 18.03
C PRO A 191 22.66 16.38 17.79
N ARG A 192 21.84 15.38 18.11
CA ARG A 192 22.14 13.96 17.88
C ARG A 192 20.96 13.14 17.34
N ILE A 193 19.83 13.78 17.03
CA ILE A 193 18.70 13.19 16.31
C ILE A 193 18.64 13.76 14.88
N TRP A 194 18.65 12.87 13.87
CA TRP A 194 18.71 13.13 12.41
C TRP A 194 19.93 13.86 11.87
N VAL A 195 20.55 14.69 12.68
CA VAL A 195 21.79 15.40 12.38
C VAL A 195 22.71 15.32 13.59
N SER A 196 23.98 15.49 13.31
CA SER A 196 25.07 15.59 14.27
C SER A 196 25.84 16.88 14.02
N GLU A 197 26.72 17.27 14.93
CA GLU A 197 27.65 18.39 14.73
C GLU A 197 28.39 18.29 13.39
N GLN A 198 28.77 17.06 12.98
CA GLN A 198 29.45 16.80 11.71
C GLN A 198 28.54 16.98 10.48
N SER A 199 27.27 16.56 10.56
CA SER A 199 26.37 16.53 9.40
C SER A 199 25.52 17.79 9.23
N LEU A 200 25.31 18.56 10.31
CA LEU A 200 24.50 19.77 10.32
C LEU A 200 24.97 20.84 9.30
N PRO A 201 26.28 21.13 9.11
CA PRO A 201 26.73 22.10 8.11
C PRO A 201 26.29 21.75 6.69
N GLN A 202 26.37 20.46 6.32
CA GLN A 202 25.95 20.00 4.98
C GLN A 202 24.44 20.11 4.79
N VAL A 203 23.65 19.76 5.81
CA VAL A 203 22.18 19.90 5.76
C VAL A 203 21.79 21.36 5.59
N ARG A 204 22.40 22.28 6.36
CA ARG A 204 22.18 23.73 6.21
C ARG A 204 22.55 24.22 4.80
N ALA A 205 23.67 23.77 4.26
CA ALA A 205 24.11 24.14 2.91
C ALA A 205 23.18 23.65 1.79
N ASN A 206 22.30 22.66 2.07
CA ASN A 206 21.35 22.13 1.10
C ASN A 206 19.95 22.77 1.20
N LEU A 207 19.67 23.61 2.20
CA LEU A 207 18.34 24.18 2.39
C LEU A 207 17.90 25.10 1.24
N ASP A 208 18.81 25.94 0.75
CA ASP A 208 18.53 26.95 -0.29
C ASP A 208 18.82 26.44 -1.72
N LYS A 209 18.96 25.12 -1.92
CA LYS A 209 19.30 24.53 -3.22
C LYS A 209 18.13 23.75 -3.84
N GLY A 210 18.02 23.81 -5.17
CA GLY A 210 17.12 22.95 -5.96
C GLY A 210 15.69 22.87 -5.40
N GLU A 211 15.19 21.65 -5.28
CA GLU A 211 13.87 21.33 -4.75
C GLU A 211 13.70 21.64 -3.26
N ASN A 212 14.79 21.83 -2.50
CA ASN A 212 14.72 22.14 -1.07
C ASN A 212 14.37 23.61 -0.80
N ALA A 213 14.83 24.54 -1.63
CA ALA A 213 14.64 25.98 -1.43
C ALA A 213 13.18 26.41 -1.20
N PRO A 214 12.19 26.03 -2.04
CA PRO A 214 10.79 26.39 -1.81
C PRO A 214 10.21 25.71 -0.55
N LEU A 215 10.65 24.49 -0.22
CA LEU A 215 10.20 23.78 0.98
C LEU A 215 10.72 24.48 2.25
N TRP A 216 11.98 24.93 2.22
CA TRP A 216 12.58 25.68 3.32
C TRP A 216 11.89 27.02 3.55
N ALA A 217 11.57 27.76 2.48
CA ALA A 217 10.80 29.00 2.57
C ALA A 217 9.45 28.78 3.26
N ARG A 218 8.73 27.71 2.88
CA ARG A 218 7.45 27.33 3.50
C ARG A 218 7.60 26.98 4.99
N VAL A 219 8.64 26.22 5.38
CA VAL A 219 8.87 25.88 6.79
C VAL A 219 9.15 27.13 7.62
N LYS A 220 9.93 28.09 7.10
CA LYS A 220 10.15 29.38 7.76
C LYS A 220 8.84 30.15 7.97
N GLU A 221 8.00 30.21 6.94
CA GLU A 221 6.69 30.87 7.03
C GLU A 221 5.79 30.20 8.08
N GLN A 222 5.75 28.86 8.10
CA GLN A 222 4.97 28.09 9.07
C GLN A 222 5.48 28.30 10.50
N ALA A 223 6.79 28.27 10.71
CA ALA A 223 7.40 28.51 12.02
C ALA A 223 7.14 29.93 12.52
N ALA A 224 7.05 30.92 11.62
CA ALA A 224 6.79 32.31 11.98
C ALA A 224 5.36 32.59 12.48
N LYS A 225 4.39 31.75 12.11
CA LYS A 225 2.98 31.88 12.52
C LYS A 225 2.84 31.63 14.03
N PRO A 226 2.22 32.55 14.79
CA PRO A 226 1.85 32.28 16.18
C PRO A 226 0.93 31.06 16.28
N PHE A 227 1.07 30.29 17.35
CA PHE A 227 0.17 29.19 17.67
C PHE A 227 -0.34 29.39 19.10
N GLU A 228 -1.62 29.72 19.25
CA GLU A 228 -2.22 29.89 20.57
C GLU A 228 -2.68 28.53 21.10
N PHE A 229 -2.22 28.18 22.30
CA PHE A 229 -2.64 26.97 23.00
C PHE A 229 -2.86 27.29 24.48
N LYS A 230 -4.05 26.94 24.98
CA LYS A 230 -4.44 27.08 26.39
C LYS A 230 -5.21 25.85 26.80
N THR A 231 -4.98 25.39 28.02
CA THR A 231 -5.63 24.21 28.59
C THR A 231 -6.58 24.64 29.70
N ALA A 232 -7.82 24.18 29.66
CA ALA A 232 -8.76 24.44 30.75
C ALA A 232 -8.43 23.52 31.94
N PRO A 233 -8.51 24.01 33.19
CA PRO A 233 -8.27 23.17 34.37
C PRO A 233 -9.15 21.92 34.35
N ASN A 234 -8.59 20.79 34.76
CA ASN A 234 -9.30 19.51 34.87
C ASN A 234 -9.95 18.99 33.56
N THR A 235 -9.43 19.40 32.39
CA THR A 235 -9.87 18.89 31.08
C THR A 235 -8.76 18.12 30.38
N GLU A 236 -9.13 17.04 29.68
CA GLU A 236 -8.19 16.32 28.82
C GLU A 236 -7.99 17.08 27.52
N VAL A 237 -6.75 17.11 27.02
CA VAL A 237 -6.45 17.63 25.69
C VAL A 237 -6.33 16.44 24.74
N PRO A 238 -7.14 16.36 23.68
CA PRO A 238 -7.01 15.29 22.69
C PRO A 238 -5.74 15.51 21.85
N TYR A 239 -5.38 14.48 21.08
CA TYR A 239 -4.34 14.55 20.06
C TYR A 239 -4.46 15.82 19.18
N ASN A 240 -3.38 16.61 19.07
CA ASN A 240 -3.35 17.86 18.31
C ASN A 240 -2.18 17.88 17.29
N ALA A 241 -2.43 17.37 16.09
CA ALA A 241 -1.46 17.31 15.00
C ALA A 241 -0.92 18.70 14.57
N ALA A 242 -1.77 19.74 14.63
CA ALA A 242 -1.38 21.08 14.20
C ALA A 242 -0.39 21.72 15.18
N LEU A 243 -0.57 21.49 16.48
CA LEU A 243 0.37 21.92 17.52
C LEU A 243 1.72 21.21 17.35
N GLU A 244 1.70 19.88 17.18
CA GLU A 244 2.92 19.09 16.94
C GLU A 244 3.69 19.61 15.72
N GLN A 245 2.99 19.87 14.61
CA GLN A 245 3.62 20.45 13.41
C GLN A 245 4.21 21.85 13.67
N ALA A 246 3.51 22.70 14.43
CA ALA A 246 3.98 24.04 14.76
C ALA A 246 5.24 23.98 15.64
N VAL A 247 5.26 23.11 16.65
CA VAL A 247 6.41 22.85 17.53
C VAL A 247 7.61 22.38 16.72
N VAL A 248 7.45 21.33 15.91
CA VAL A 248 8.56 20.75 15.14
C VAL A 248 9.10 21.75 14.12
N SER A 249 8.23 22.54 13.48
CA SER A 249 8.68 23.59 12.53
C SER A 249 9.49 24.68 13.23
N LYS A 250 9.07 25.12 14.43
CA LYS A 250 9.79 26.12 15.24
C LYS A 250 11.13 25.59 15.75
N ALA A 251 11.15 24.37 16.29
CA ALA A 251 12.37 23.69 16.72
C ALA A 251 13.35 23.48 15.56
N PHE A 252 12.85 23.09 14.38
CA PHE A 252 13.67 22.92 13.18
C PHE A 252 14.27 24.26 12.70
N VAL A 253 13.49 25.35 12.71
CA VAL A 253 14.02 26.68 12.35
C VAL A 253 15.09 27.14 13.34
N HIS A 254 14.87 26.93 14.65
CA HIS A 254 15.88 27.18 15.66
C HIS A 254 17.17 26.38 15.38
N LEU A 255 17.06 25.07 15.13
CA LEU A 255 18.19 24.22 14.79
C LEU A 255 18.95 24.71 13.54
N MET A 256 18.24 25.15 12.50
CA MET A 256 18.86 25.55 11.23
C MET A 256 19.45 26.96 11.26
N THR A 257 18.92 27.86 12.08
CA THR A 257 19.25 29.30 12.02
C THR A 257 19.83 29.88 13.31
N GLY A 258 19.66 29.22 14.45
CA GLY A 258 19.99 29.75 15.77
C GLY A 258 18.94 30.71 16.35
N ASP A 259 17.74 30.80 15.76
CA ASP A 259 16.64 31.64 16.28
C ASP A 259 16.15 31.14 17.64
N LYS A 260 16.65 31.74 18.72
CA LYS A 260 16.31 31.37 20.10
C LYS A 260 14.85 31.64 20.47
N ALA A 261 14.20 32.63 19.85
CA ALA A 261 12.80 32.94 20.14
C ALA A 261 11.90 31.80 19.68
N ARG A 262 12.14 31.27 18.47
CA ARG A 262 11.43 30.09 17.97
C ARG A 262 11.71 28.83 18.79
N GLY A 263 12.95 28.66 19.25
CA GLY A 263 13.30 27.57 20.17
C GLY A 263 12.49 27.63 21.47
N LEU A 264 12.44 28.79 22.13
CA LEU A 264 11.69 28.99 23.37
C LEU A 264 10.16 28.81 23.19
N GLU A 265 9.60 29.27 22.07
CA GLU A 265 8.20 29.04 21.72
C GLU A 265 7.90 27.54 21.56
N ALA A 266 8.79 26.79 20.88
CA ALA A 266 8.64 25.35 20.72
C ALA A 266 8.67 24.62 22.07
N VAL A 267 9.64 24.96 22.94
CA VAL A 267 9.77 24.38 24.29
C VAL A 267 8.51 24.63 25.13
N THR A 268 8.00 25.86 25.13
CA THR A 268 6.80 26.22 25.89
C THR A 268 5.58 25.43 25.41
N LEU A 269 5.33 25.44 24.09
CA LEU A 269 4.20 24.74 23.50
C LEU A 269 4.22 23.23 23.76
N ILE A 270 5.40 22.59 23.61
CA ILE A 270 5.50 21.14 23.78
C ILE A 270 5.37 20.74 25.25
N ARG A 271 5.98 21.50 26.17
CA ARG A 271 5.88 21.24 27.62
C ARG A 271 4.42 21.31 28.07
N ASP A 272 3.73 22.38 27.70
CA ASP A 272 2.34 22.61 28.13
C ASP A 272 1.37 21.60 27.48
N TYR A 273 1.64 21.20 26.22
CA TYR A 273 0.87 20.14 25.54
C TYR A 273 1.10 18.76 26.17
N LEU A 274 2.36 18.35 26.38
CA LEU A 274 2.69 17.05 26.94
C LEU A 274 2.15 16.87 28.36
N ALA A 275 2.12 17.94 29.17
CA ALA A 275 1.52 17.90 30.50
C ALA A 275 0.00 17.66 30.49
N ALA A 276 -0.68 18.04 29.40
CA ALA A 276 -2.13 18.02 29.31
C ALA A 276 -2.71 16.91 28.42
N VAL A 277 -1.97 16.46 27.41
CA VAL A 277 -2.46 15.52 26.39
C VAL A 277 -2.81 14.17 27.00
N GLN A 278 -3.96 13.64 26.58
CA GLN A 278 -4.42 12.30 26.91
C GLN A 278 -4.82 11.58 25.63
N PHE A 279 -4.36 10.34 25.51
CA PHE A 279 -4.77 9.44 24.44
C PHE A 279 -5.84 8.46 24.98
N ASP A 280 -6.80 8.16 24.12
CA ASP A 280 -7.87 7.18 24.34
C ASP A 280 -7.30 5.74 24.23
N ASN A 281 -8.08 4.71 24.58
CA ASN A 281 -7.72 3.29 24.39
C ASN A 281 -8.18 2.76 23.01
N LEU A 282 -8.06 3.58 21.98
CA LEU A 282 -8.40 3.23 20.61
C LEU A 282 -7.37 2.23 20.04
N LEU A 283 -7.82 1.33 19.16
CA LEU A 283 -6.92 0.47 18.39
C LEU A 283 -5.84 1.32 17.66
N ASP A 284 -4.58 0.88 17.65
CA ASP A 284 -3.40 1.56 17.07
C ASP A 284 -3.09 2.98 17.56
N ILE A 285 -3.70 3.45 18.66
CA ILE A 285 -3.46 4.80 19.21
C ILE A 285 -1.99 5.07 19.57
N THR A 286 -1.18 4.00 19.66
CA THR A 286 0.26 4.07 19.87
C THR A 286 0.98 4.93 18.82
N ARG A 287 0.41 5.09 17.61
CA ARG A 287 1.00 5.94 16.56
C ARG A 287 0.90 7.42 16.90
N GLU A 288 -0.24 7.86 17.42
CA GLU A 288 -0.46 9.24 17.88
C GLU A 288 0.33 9.52 19.17
N ILE A 289 0.38 8.56 20.11
CA ILE A 289 1.26 8.64 21.29
C ILE A 289 2.72 8.79 20.86
N GLY A 290 3.16 7.94 19.92
CA GLY A 290 4.51 7.96 19.37
C GLY A 290 4.87 9.28 18.68
N ARG A 291 3.93 9.90 17.96
CA ARG A 291 4.13 11.24 17.35
C ARG A 291 4.35 12.33 18.38
N ALA A 292 3.61 12.31 19.49
CA ALA A 292 3.82 13.26 20.59
C ALA A 292 5.19 13.04 21.26
N ILE A 293 5.56 11.78 21.52
CA ILE A 293 6.89 11.41 22.04
C ILE A 293 8.00 11.90 21.10
N TYR A 294 7.86 11.62 19.80
CA TYR A 294 8.83 12.01 18.78
C TYR A 294 8.97 13.53 18.68
N SER A 295 7.85 14.27 18.67
CA SER A 295 7.87 15.74 18.63
C SER A 295 8.53 16.35 19.88
N GLY A 296 8.26 15.77 21.05
CA GLY A 296 8.93 16.11 22.30
C GLY A 296 10.43 15.82 22.26
N ALA A 297 10.83 14.64 21.76
CA ALA A 297 12.23 14.25 21.64
C ALA A 297 13.02 15.15 20.66
N LEU A 298 12.43 15.51 19.51
CA LEU A 298 13.03 16.47 18.58
C LEU A 298 13.23 17.84 19.25
N THR A 299 12.21 18.34 19.95
CA THR A 299 12.31 19.64 20.63
C THR A 299 13.37 19.61 21.74
N TYR A 300 13.40 18.53 22.52
CA TYR A 300 14.37 18.34 23.60
C TYR A 300 15.81 18.31 23.08
N ASP A 301 16.06 17.62 21.96
CA ASP A 301 17.40 17.55 21.38
C ASP A 301 17.82 18.83 20.65
N TRP A 302 16.92 19.38 19.84
CA TRP A 302 17.22 20.51 18.95
C TRP A 302 17.22 21.86 19.66
N CYS A 303 16.51 22.00 20.78
CA CYS A 303 16.40 23.24 21.55
C CYS A 303 17.05 23.13 22.94
N TYR A 304 17.90 22.12 23.17
CA TYR A 304 18.49 21.85 24.49
C TYR A 304 19.21 23.08 25.10
N ASP A 305 19.86 23.90 24.26
CA ASP A 305 20.62 25.09 24.65
C ASP A 305 19.75 26.24 25.18
N VAL A 306 18.44 26.24 24.89
CA VAL A 306 17.49 27.27 25.37
C VAL A 306 16.59 26.77 26.51
N MET A 307 16.67 25.50 26.90
CA MET A 307 15.83 24.90 27.96
C MET A 307 16.42 25.11 29.37
N THR A 308 15.56 25.33 30.36
CA THR A 308 15.96 25.25 31.78
C THR A 308 16.03 23.79 32.27
N PRO A 309 16.70 23.50 33.41
CA PRO A 309 16.63 22.19 34.03
C PRO A 309 15.20 21.72 34.35
N GLU A 310 14.31 22.65 34.71
CA GLU A 310 12.90 22.37 35.01
C GLU A 310 12.13 22.00 33.74
N ASP A 311 12.37 22.70 32.62
CA ASP A 311 11.79 22.32 31.32
C ASP A 311 12.20 20.89 30.94
N ARG A 312 13.49 20.57 31.12
CA ARG A 312 14.04 19.24 30.83
C ARG A 312 13.39 18.16 31.70
N ASP A 313 13.34 18.34 33.01
CA ASP A 313 12.74 17.36 33.90
C ASP A 313 11.23 17.18 33.65
N SER A 314 10.50 18.27 33.38
CA SER A 314 9.06 18.21 33.07
C SER A 314 8.80 17.43 31.79
N ILE A 315 9.46 17.78 30.68
CA ILE A 315 9.27 17.10 29.40
C ILE A 315 9.70 15.63 29.51
N ARG A 316 10.83 15.33 30.16
CA ARG A 316 11.28 13.95 30.39
C ARG A 316 10.23 13.11 31.11
N LYS A 317 9.63 13.62 32.19
CA LYS A 317 8.58 12.92 32.96
C LYS A 317 7.36 12.61 32.09
N ASP A 318 6.90 13.57 31.30
CA ASP A 318 5.75 13.35 30.42
C ASP A 318 6.04 12.41 29.24
N LEU A 319 7.25 12.46 28.68
CA LEU A 319 7.69 11.48 27.68
C LEU A 319 7.64 10.05 28.25
N MET A 320 8.13 9.85 29.47
CA MET A 320 8.10 8.55 30.14
C MET A 320 6.67 8.10 30.49
N ARG A 321 5.79 9.04 30.86
CA ARG A 321 4.36 8.78 31.06
C ARG A 321 3.71 8.26 29.78
N LEU A 322 3.97 8.91 28.65
CA LEU A 322 3.44 8.50 27.35
C LEU A 322 4.03 7.17 26.87
N ALA A 323 5.32 6.91 27.12
CA ALA A 323 5.96 5.64 26.79
C ALA A 323 5.28 4.43 27.47
N ASP A 324 4.79 4.60 28.70
CA ASP A 324 4.02 3.55 29.39
C ASP A 324 2.66 3.26 28.75
N ASP A 325 2.02 4.25 28.12
CA ASP A 325 0.72 4.12 27.47
C ASP A 325 0.81 3.49 26.06
N MET A 326 2.02 3.34 25.51
CA MET A 326 2.24 2.67 24.22
C MET A 326 1.89 1.17 24.29
N GLU A 327 1.48 0.60 23.17
CA GLU A 327 1.12 -0.83 23.08
C GLU A 327 2.27 -1.78 23.43
N ILE A 328 3.51 -1.40 23.10
CA ILE A 328 4.71 -2.16 23.49
C ILE A 328 4.98 -2.12 25.01
N GLY A 329 4.34 -1.19 25.71
CA GLY A 329 4.47 -0.94 27.14
C GLY A 329 5.80 -0.32 27.54
N TRP A 330 5.92 0.02 28.82
CA TRP A 330 7.18 0.44 29.42
C TRP A 330 7.53 -0.40 30.66
N PRO A 331 8.69 -1.10 30.68
CA PRO A 331 9.73 -1.18 29.63
C PRO A 331 9.25 -1.89 28.33
N PRO A 332 9.88 -1.63 27.16
CA PRO A 332 9.30 -1.95 25.83
C PRO A 332 9.48 -3.42 25.40
N PHE A 333 8.83 -4.34 26.13
CA PHE A 333 8.99 -5.79 25.95
C PHE A 333 7.67 -6.57 25.84
N LEU A 334 6.50 -5.93 25.68
CA LEU A 334 5.23 -6.67 25.46
C LEU A 334 5.07 -7.19 24.02
N GLN A 335 5.74 -6.56 23.05
CA GLN A 335 5.64 -6.90 21.63
C GLN A 335 7.01 -7.24 21.06
N ILE A 336 7.05 -8.15 20.08
CA ILE A 336 8.23 -8.43 19.26
C ILE A 336 8.54 -7.23 18.35
N VAL A 337 9.82 -6.99 18.04
CA VAL A 337 10.27 -5.88 17.19
C VAL A 337 10.59 -6.28 15.75
N VAL A 338 10.54 -7.57 15.43
CA VAL A 338 10.74 -8.11 14.08
C VAL A 338 9.52 -7.85 13.19
N ASN A 339 8.31 -8.11 13.66
CA ASN A 339 7.05 -7.87 12.93
C ASN A 339 5.97 -7.37 13.91
N GLY A 340 4.74 -7.10 13.44
CA GLY A 340 3.71 -6.43 14.24
C GLY A 340 4.05 -4.98 14.60
N HIS A 341 3.24 -4.34 15.47
CA HIS A 341 3.41 -2.92 15.81
C HIS A 341 4.71 -2.62 16.58
N GLY A 342 5.28 -3.59 17.29
CA GLY A 342 6.55 -3.39 17.98
C GLY A 342 7.71 -3.11 17.02
N GLY A 343 7.65 -3.65 15.80
CA GLY A 343 8.59 -3.36 14.71
C GLY A 343 8.24 -2.14 13.86
N GLU A 344 7.21 -1.36 14.22
CA GLU A 344 6.88 -0.10 13.54
C GLU A 344 7.60 1.10 14.21
N GLY A 345 6.96 2.28 14.21
CA GLY A 345 7.51 3.52 14.74
C GLY A 345 7.82 3.48 16.24
N GLN A 346 7.12 2.66 17.03
CA GLN A 346 7.24 2.66 18.50
C GLN A 346 8.69 2.56 18.97
N VAL A 347 9.42 1.57 18.48
CA VAL A 347 10.85 1.37 18.82
C VAL A 347 11.76 2.01 17.79
N ASN A 348 11.48 1.85 16.50
CA ASN A 348 12.41 2.28 15.45
C ASN A 348 12.52 3.81 15.28
N ARG A 349 11.59 4.58 15.85
CA ARG A 349 11.63 6.05 15.83
C ARG A 349 11.31 6.66 17.18
N ASP A 350 10.15 6.36 17.76
CA ASP A 350 9.56 7.18 18.81
C ASP A 350 10.33 7.03 20.14
N LEU A 351 10.41 5.81 20.68
CA LEU A 351 11.14 5.52 21.91
C LEU A 351 12.66 5.59 21.72
N LEU A 352 13.17 5.28 20.52
CA LEU A 352 14.59 5.47 20.20
C LEU A 352 14.97 6.95 20.23
N CYS A 353 14.21 7.83 19.56
CA CYS A 353 14.44 9.28 19.62
C CYS A 353 14.32 9.80 21.05
N MET A 354 13.32 9.35 21.80
CA MET A 354 13.18 9.68 23.22
C MET A 354 14.45 9.29 24.00
N GLY A 355 14.89 8.04 23.88
CA GLY A 355 16.06 7.54 24.58
C GLY A 355 17.35 8.26 24.18
N ILE A 356 17.53 8.62 22.91
CA ILE A 356 18.65 9.43 22.44
C ILE A 356 18.56 10.86 23.03
N ALA A 357 17.37 11.46 23.03
CA ALA A 357 17.18 12.84 23.51
C ALA A 357 17.53 12.97 24.99
N ILE A 358 17.01 12.10 25.85
CA ILE A 358 17.10 12.21 27.32
C ILE A 358 18.27 11.43 27.93
N TYR A 359 19.17 10.87 27.11
CA TYR A 359 20.23 9.96 27.55
C TYR A 359 21.09 10.48 28.72
N ASP A 360 21.37 11.79 28.73
CA ASP A 360 22.23 12.41 29.74
C ASP A 360 21.53 12.49 31.12
N GLU A 361 20.19 12.57 31.12
CA GLU A 361 19.36 12.61 32.33
C GLU A 361 18.84 11.22 32.73
N ASP A 362 18.58 10.33 31.77
CA ASP A 362 18.14 8.95 31.97
C ASP A 362 18.65 8.03 30.84
N PRO A 363 19.68 7.20 31.09
CA PRO A 363 20.23 6.31 30.08
C PRO A 363 19.45 4.99 29.92
N VAL A 364 18.50 4.68 30.83
CA VAL A 364 17.78 3.40 30.81
C VAL A 364 16.92 3.24 29.55
N PRO A 365 16.17 4.27 29.10
CA PRO A 365 15.38 4.18 27.88
C PRO A 365 16.20 3.83 26.63
N TYR A 366 17.36 4.49 26.46
CA TYR A 366 18.25 4.19 25.36
C TYR A 366 18.78 2.75 25.44
N ARG A 367 19.22 2.29 26.61
CA ARG A 367 19.73 0.93 26.79
C ARG A 367 18.75 -0.12 26.30
N TYR A 368 17.47 0.01 26.67
CA TYR A 368 16.45 -0.96 26.26
C TYR A 368 16.15 -0.86 24.76
N CYS A 369 15.98 0.34 24.21
CA CYS A 369 15.74 0.49 22.77
C CYS A 369 16.93 0.01 21.93
N ALA A 370 18.16 0.32 22.35
CA ALA A 370 19.39 -0.15 21.72
C ALA A 370 19.48 -1.68 21.75
N TYR A 371 19.13 -2.33 22.87
CA TYR A 371 19.07 -3.79 22.93
C TYR A 371 18.06 -4.36 21.92
N ARG A 372 16.83 -3.83 21.89
CA ARG A 372 15.79 -4.29 20.94
C ARG A 372 16.25 -4.16 19.49
N ILE A 373 16.93 -3.07 19.14
CA ILE A 373 17.35 -2.83 17.76
C ILE A 373 18.63 -3.59 17.42
N LEU A 374 19.70 -3.41 18.19
CA LEU A 374 21.04 -3.91 17.84
C LEU A 374 21.19 -5.41 18.09
N GLU A 375 20.49 -5.98 19.08
CA GLU A 375 20.65 -7.40 19.45
C GLU A 375 19.52 -8.30 18.93
N GLU A 376 18.35 -7.73 18.58
CA GLU A 376 17.23 -8.52 18.04
C GLU A 376 16.93 -8.17 16.58
N LEU A 377 16.62 -6.90 16.28
CA LEU A 377 16.18 -6.51 14.94
C LEU A 377 17.31 -6.57 13.90
N VAL A 378 18.48 -6.00 14.19
CA VAL A 378 19.61 -5.92 13.24
C VAL A 378 20.08 -7.31 12.82
N PRO A 379 20.31 -8.29 13.73
CA PRO A 379 20.66 -9.66 13.33
C PRO A 379 19.56 -10.31 12.49
N MET A 380 18.29 -10.09 12.85
CA MET A 380 17.17 -10.64 12.09
C MET A 380 17.09 -10.06 10.68
N ARG A 381 17.27 -8.74 10.50
CA ARG A 381 17.27 -8.10 9.18
C ARG A 381 18.50 -8.40 8.36
N LYS A 382 19.66 -8.61 8.99
CA LYS A 382 20.84 -9.14 8.30
C LYS A 382 20.57 -10.51 7.66
N PHE A 383 19.81 -11.35 8.34
CA PHE A 383 19.36 -12.64 7.80
C PHE A 383 18.29 -12.45 6.72
N GLU A 384 17.19 -11.76 7.01
CA GLU A 384 16.07 -11.60 6.07
C GLU A 384 16.47 -10.92 4.76
N TYR A 385 17.28 -9.86 4.83
CA TYR A 385 17.69 -9.07 3.67
C TYR A 385 18.79 -9.71 2.83
N GLN A 386 19.22 -10.94 3.14
CA GLN A 386 19.85 -11.80 2.11
C GLN A 386 18.91 -12.03 0.92
N SER A 387 17.62 -11.74 1.09
CA SER A 387 16.61 -11.63 0.04
C SER A 387 16.30 -10.15 -0.24
N PRO A 388 16.44 -9.63 -1.47
CA PRO A 388 16.06 -8.25 -1.83
C PRO A 388 14.53 -8.08 -1.94
N ARG A 389 13.83 -8.54 -0.88
CA ARG A 389 12.38 -8.61 -0.73
C ARG A 389 12.00 -8.42 0.72
N HIS A 390 10.86 -7.78 0.97
CA HIS A 390 10.29 -7.64 2.29
C HIS A 390 9.22 -8.72 2.55
N ASN A 391 9.15 -9.28 3.77
CA ASN A 391 8.25 -10.40 4.08
C ASN A 391 6.78 -10.02 4.36
N GLN A 392 6.49 -8.73 4.57
CA GLN A 392 5.12 -8.22 4.83
C GLN A 392 4.40 -7.69 3.57
N GLY A 393 4.75 -8.17 2.38
CA GLY A 393 4.02 -7.85 1.15
C GLY A 393 4.22 -6.44 0.60
N VAL A 394 3.48 -6.11 -0.46
CA VAL A 394 3.62 -4.83 -1.18
C VAL A 394 2.98 -3.64 -0.47
N SER A 395 2.03 -3.86 0.43
CA SER A 395 1.30 -2.77 1.13
C SER A 395 1.88 -2.46 2.50
N TYR A 396 2.04 -3.48 3.35
CA TYR A 396 2.59 -3.31 4.69
C TYR A 396 4.13 -3.26 4.69
N GLY A 397 4.77 -3.96 3.75
CA GLY A 397 6.22 -3.97 3.64
C GLY A 397 6.88 -2.59 3.55
N PRO A 398 6.44 -1.67 2.68
CA PRO A 398 6.99 -0.32 2.60
C PRO A 398 6.92 0.41 3.95
N GLY A 399 5.82 0.27 4.68
CA GLY A 399 5.64 0.89 6.00
C GLY A 399 6.62 0.34 7.02
N ARG A 400 6.75 -1.00 7.11
CA ARG A 400 7.68 -1.66 8.05
C ARG A 400 9.13 -1.34 7.73
N PHE A 401 9.52 -1.49 6.47
CA PHE A 401 10.85 -1.15 5.98
C PHE A 401 11.18 0.33 6.20
N GLY A 402 10.19 1.22 5.96
CA GLY A 402 10.33 2.64 6.25
C GLY A 402 10.68 2.90 7.71
N TRP A 403 10.04 2.23 8.66
CA TRP A 403 10.37 2.35 10.09
C TRP A 403 11.79 1.88 10.40
N GLU A 404 12.22 0.75 9.85
CA GLU A 404 13.59 0.27 10.03
C GLU A 404 14.64 1.23 9.48
N LEU A 405 14.34 1.87 8.33
CA LEU A 405 15.20 2.91 7.78
C LEU A 405 15.29 4.15 8.68
N HIS A 406 14.26 4.46 9.48
CA HIS A 406 14.38 5.51 10.50
C HIS A 406 15.46 5.13 11.52
N ALA A 407 15.40 3.90 12.07
CA ALA A 407 16.41 3.43 13.01
C ALA A 407 17.81 3.42 12.36
N ALA A 408 17.93 2.92 11.13
CA ALA A 408 19.19 2.92 10.38
C ALA A 408 19.77 4.33 10.20
N TRP A 409 18.93 5.30 9.83
CA TRP A 409 19.32 6.70 9.71
C TRP A 409 19.74 7.32 11.04
N LEU A 410 18.97 7.10 12.10
CA LEU A 410 19.25 7.64 13.43
C LEU A 410 20.61 7.15 13.95
N PHE A 411 20.88 5.85 13.87
CA PHE A 411 22.19 5.31 14.22
C PHE A 411 23.30 5.86 13.32
N ARG A 412 23.11 5.87 12.00
CA ARG A 412 24.14 6.36 11.06
C ARG A 412 24.49 7.83 11.30
N ARG A 413 23.51 8.69 11.56
CA ARG A 413 23.75 10.12 11.83
C ARG A 413 24.42 10.34 13.18
N MET A 414 24.03 9.56 14.19
CA MET A 414 24.59 9.63 15.53
C MET A 414 26.04 9.14 15.59
N THR A 415 26.39 8.07 14.88
CA THR A 415 27.72 7.44 14.96
C THR A 415 28.66 7.79 13.80
N GLY A 416 28.11 8.30 12.69
CA GLY A 416 28.84 8.50 11.44
C GLY A 416 28.98 7.25 10.56
N VAL A 417 28.55 6.07 11.02
CA VAL A 417 28.67 4.79 10.30
C VAL A 417 27.37 3.95 10.35
N PRO A 418 27.03 3.18 9.30
CA PRO A 418 25.83 2.34 9.31
C PRO A 418 25.95 1.17 10.30
N VAL A 419 24.85 0.80 10.95
CA VAL A 419 24.76 -0.37 11.86
C VAL A 419 24.01 -1.56 11.26
N PHE A 420 23.16 -1.30 10.26
CA PHE A 420 22.48 -2.34 9.50
C PHE A 420 23.38 -2.89 8.40
N ASP A 421 23.17 -4.16 8.04
CA ASP A 421 23.86 -4.81 6.93
C ASP A 421 23.60 -4.08 5.59
N PRO A 422 24.58 -3.94 4.69
CA PRO A 422 24.43 -3.25 3.41
C PRO A 422 23.27 -3.75 2.55
N ASN A 423 22.87 -5.02 2.71
CA ASN A 423 21.75 -5.61 1.99
C ASN A 423 20.40 -4.89 2.19
N ILE A 424 20.26 -4.09 3.26
CA ILE A 424 19.10 -3.20 3.44
C ILE A 424 18.85 -2.31 2.22
N GLY A 425 19.89 -1.96 1.46
CA GLY A 425 19.77 -1.14 0.25
C GLY A 425 19.03 -1.82 -0.90
N ASP A 426 19.10 -3.15 -0.98
CA ASP A 426 18.56 -3.90 -2.10
C ASP A 426 17.08 -4.25 -1.94
N VAL A 427 16.53 -4.17 -0.73
CA VAL A 427 15.13 -4.50 -0.41
C VAL A 427 14.15 -3.66 -1.27
N TYR A 428 14.50 -2.42 -1.58
CA TYR A 428 13.62 -1.55 -2.37
C TYR A 428 13.40 -2.04 -3.81
N LYS A 429 14.30 -2.87 -4.35
CA LYS A 429 14.15 -3.50 -5.67
C LYS A 429 12.85 -4.29 -5.75
N PHE A 430 12.37 -4.88 -4.65
CA PHE A 430 11.09 -5.56 -4.59
C PHE A 430 9.94 -4.72 -5.16
N TRP A 431 9.76 -3.49 -4.69
CA TRP A 431 8.65 -2.64 -5.15
C TRP A 431 8.86 -2.12 -6.58
N LEU A 432 10.10 -1.89 -7.01
CA LEU A 432 10.40 -1.53 -8.40
C LEU A 432 9.99 -2.66 -9.35
N TYR A 433 10.38 -3.90 -9.04
CA TYR A 433 10.09 -5.05 -9.90
C TYR A 433 8.64 -5.53 -9.80
N MET A 434 7.96 -5.34 -8.67
CA MET A 434 6.54 -5.69 -8.54
C MET A 434 5.61 -4.69 -9.25
N ARG A 435 6.12 -3.51 -9.64
CA ARG A 435 5.32 -2.47 -10.32
C ARG A 435 5.00 -2.88 -11.77
N SER A 436 3.72 -2.85 -12.09
CA SER A 436 3.18 -3.02 -13.43
C SER A 436 3.16 -1.69 -14.20
N ALA A 437 2.99 -1.76 -15.53
CA ALA A 437 3.10 -0.58 -16.39
C ALA A 437 2.06 0.53 -16.11
N ASN A 438 0.92 0.19 -15.50
CA ASN A 438 -0.10 1.18 -15.08
C ASN A 438 0.18 1.82 -13.71
N GLY A 439 1.34 1.57 -13.11
CA GLY A 439 1.74 2.13 -11.81
C GLY A 439 1.21 1.38 -10.58
N GLN A 440 0.32 0.40 -10.77
CA GLN A 440 -0.08 -0.55 -9.71
C GLN A 440 0.99 -1.61 -9.48
N MET A 441 0.86 -2.41 -8.42
CA MET A 441 1.75 -3.55 -8.13
C MET A 441 1.05 -4.89 -8.33
N LEU A 442 1.79 -5.94 -8.67
CA LEU A 442 1.35 -7.31 -8.41
C LEU A 442 0.98 -7.48 -6.91
N ARG A 443 0.11 -8.43 -6.59
CA ARG A 443 -0.39 -8.59 -5.22
C ARG A 443 0.58 -9.40 -4.37
N ASP A 444 0.80 -9.00 -3.12
CA ASP A 444 1.60 -9.78 -2.18
C ASP A 444 1.29 -9.40 -0.75
N GLY A 445 0.97 -10.41 0.07
CA GLY A 445 0.51 -10.22 1.44
C GLY A 445 -0.77 -9.39 1.54
N ASP A 446 -1.01 -8.86 2.73
CA ASP A 446 -2.19 -8.04 3.00
C ASP A 446 -2.21 -6.76 2.15
N GLY A 447 -3.29 -6.58 1.41
CA GLY A 447 -3.55 -5.38 0.63
C GLY A 447 -4.75 -5.53 -0.30
N PHE A 448 -5.01 -4.47 -1.05
CA PHE A 448 -5.85 -4.49 -2.26
C PHE A 448 -5.47 -3.26 -3.10
N SER A 449 -5.75 -3.31 -4.41
CA SER A 449 -5.55 -2.14 -5.28
C SER A 449 -6.77 -1.22 -5.24
N ASP A 450 -6.53 0.08 -5.17
CA ASP A 450 -7.57 1.08 -5.34
C ASP A 450 -7.72 1.55 -6.79
N GLY A 451 -6.96 0.96 -7.71
CA GLY A 451 -6.94 1.32 -9.13
C GLY A 451 -5.88 2.37 -9.47
N ARG A 452 -5.24 2.99 -8.48
CA ARG A 452 -4.35 4.15 -8.67
C ARG A 452 -2.88 3.75 -8.67
N GLN A 453 -2.03 4.68 -9.09
CA GLN A 453 -0.59 4.53 -8.95
C GLN A 453 -0.21 4.43 -7.46
N VAL A 454 0.60 3.42 -7.12
CA VAL A 454 1.01 3.18 -5.74
C VAL A 454 1.95 4.28 -5.24
N ASN A 455 1.63 4.81 -4.05
CA ASN A 455 2.46 5.73 -3.27
C ASN A 455 2.94 5.02 -1.99
N LEU A 456 4.26 5.03 -1.77
CA LEU A 456 4.96 4.34 -0.68
C LEU A 456 5.34 5.28 0.47
N GLY A 457 4.79 6.50 0.49
CA GLY A 457 5.03 7.51 1.51
C GLY A 457 6.49 7.95 1.59
N VAL A 458 7.04 7.94 2.81
CA VAL A 458 8.41 8.40 3.12
C VAL A 458 9.49 7.37 2.84
N THR A 459 9.12 6.10 2.64
CA THR A 459 10.07 5.00 2.45
C THR A 459 11.02 5.20 1.26
N PRO A 460 10.59 5.67 0.07
CA PRO A 460 11.50 5.96 -1.03
C PRO A 460 12.53 7.03 -0.67
N LEU A 461 12.12 8.11 0.04
CA LEU A 461 13.02 9.17 0.52
C LEU A 461 14.08 8.61 1.45
N LEU A 462 13.66 7.84 2.45
CA LEU A 462 14.58 7.22 3.39
C LEU A 462 15.55 6.28 2.69
N ALA A 463 15.08 5.49 1.72
CA ALA A 463 15.89 4.53 1.00
C ALA A 463 16.91 5.22 0.07
N TYR A 464 16.47 6.06 -0.87
CA TYR A 464 17.39 6.66 -1.84
C TYR A 464 18.43 7.53 -1.18
N ALA A 465 18.06 8.28 -0.15
CA ALA A 465 19.00 9.15 0.54
C ALA A 465 20.02 8.32 1.34
N TYR A 466 19.63 7.13 1.83
CA TYR A 466 20.51 6.28 2.63
C TYR A 466 21.56 5.61 1.74
N ILE A 467 21.17 5.07 0.58
CA ILE A 467 22.10 4.37 -0.31
C ILE A 467 22.60 5.20 -1.49
N ASN A 468 22.19 6.46 -1.58
CA ASN A 468 22.52 7.38 -2.67
C ASN A 468 22.12 6.83 -4.06
N ASP A 469 20.87 6.36 -4.19
CA ASP A 469 20.37 5.68 -5.40
C ASP A 469 19.52 6.62 -6.29
N PRO A 470 19.95 6.93 -7.52
CA PRO A 470 19.24 7.84 -8.42
C PRO A 470 17.94 7.26 -8.98
N MET A 471 17.78 5.94 -9.07
CA MET A 471 16.58 5.28 -9.58
C MET A 471 15.45 5.33 -8.54
N ILE A 472 15.77 5.12 -7.26
CA ILE A 472 14.80 5.27 -6.18
C ILE A 472 14.40 6.74 -6.02
N LYS A 473 15.32 7.70 -6.21
CA LYS A 473 14.97 9.14 -6.27
C LYS A 473 13.97 9.42 -7.40
N ALA A 474 14.18 8.82 -8.58
CA ALA A 474 13.21 8.93 -9.68
C ALA A 474 11.86 8.29 -9.34
N ASP A 475 11.82 7.15 -8.66
CA ASP A 475 10.55 6.54 -8.21
C ASP A 475 9.85 7.38 -7.15
N PHE A 476 10.58 8.00 -6.22
CA PHE A 476 10.02 8.98 -5.28
C PHE A 476 9.34 10.14 -6.00
N GLN A 477 10.01 10.72 -7.01
CA GLN A 477 9.44 11.79 -7.83
C GLN A 477 8.22 11.33 -8.63
N ARG A 478 8.28 10.12 -9.20
CA ARG A 478 7.16 9.51 -9.95
C ARG A 478 5.92 9.35 -9.07
N GLN A 479 6.09 9.11 -7.76
CA GLN A 479 5.02 8.99 -6.78
C GLN A 479 4.51 10.34 -6.23
N ASN A 480 4.85 11.46 -6.89
CA ASN A 480 4.57 12.84 -6.46
C ASN A 480 5.30 13.30 -5.18
N GLY A 481 6.33 12.57 -4.75
CA GLY A 481 7.16 12.92 -3.60
C GLY A 481 6.38 13.08 -2.28
N MET A 482 6.82 14.02 -1.45
CA MET A 482 6.22 14.34 -0.14
C MET A 482 6.09 15.85 0.11
N ALA A 483 5.51 16.58 -0.83
CA ALA A 483 5.37 18.04 -0.70
C ALA A 483 4.58 18.47 0.55
N GLY A 484 3.74 17.58 1.12
CA GLY A 484 2.98 17.83 2.36
C GLY A 484 3.84 17.94 3.62
N GLU A 485 4.98 17.23 3.69
CA GLU A 485 5.84 17.12 4.88
C GLU A 485 7.29 17.50 4.53
N PRO A 486 7.66 18.79 4.57
CA PRO A 486 8.92 19.28 4.03
C PRO A 486 10.17 18.90 4.86
N ILE A 487 10.04 18.74 6.18
CA ILE A 487 11.19 18.59 7.08
C ILE A 487 12.01 17.31 6.81
N PRO A 488 11.43 16.11 6.62
CA PRO A 488 12.19 14.92 6.23
C PRO A 488 12.98 15.12 4.94
N ILE A 489 12.40 15.80 3.93
CA ILE A 489 13.10 16.12 2.67
C ILE A 489 14.30 17.03 2.96
N LEU A 490 14.10 18.10 3.73
CA LEU A 490 15.16 19.04 4.08
C LEU A 490 16.29 18.40 4.90
N LEU A 491 15.99 17.38 5.71
CA LEU A 491 16.97 16.63 6.51
C LEU A 491 17.83 15.67 5.68
N LEU A 492 17.26 15.07 4.62
CA LEU A 492 17.83 13.88 3.98
C LEU A 492 18.16 14.05 2.50
N ASN A 493 17.36 14.83 1.76
CA ASN A 493 17.54 14.94 0.32
C ASN A 493 18.86 15.66 -0.01
N ASP A 494 19.60 15.08 -0.95
CA ASP A 494 20.68 15.76 -1.65
C ASP A 494 20.14 16.33 -2.98
N PRO A 495 20.02 17.66 -3.12
CA PRO A 495 19.57 18.30 -4.36
C PRO A 495 20.51 18.05 -5.54
N ASN A 496 21.76 17.63 -5.31
CA ASN A 496 22.72 17.36 -6.39
C ASN A 496 22.59 15.92 -6.94
N LEU A 497 21.89 15.03 -6.26
CA LEU A 497 21.62 13.68 -6.78
C LEU A 497 20.59 13.80 -7.91
N ALA A 498 21.04 13.63 -9.16
CA ALA A 498 20.15 13.60 -10.31
C ALA A 498 19.33 12.30 -10.33
N ALA A 499 18.03 12.41 -10.59
CA ALA A 499 17.14 11.26 -10.69
C ALA A 499 17.35 10.51 -12.02
N GLU A 500 17.54 9.19 -11.99
CA GLU A 500 17.62 8.33 -13.17
C GLU A 500 16.21 7.83 -13.52
N LYS A 501 15.60 8.46 -14.53
CA LYS A 501 14.19 8.20 -14.89
C LYS A 501 14.01 6.89 -15.64
N SER A 502 15.04 6.42 -16.35
CA SER A 502 14.98 5.20 -17.15
C SER A 502 15.24 3.98 -16.27
N LEU A 503 14.34 3.00 -16.35
CA LEU A 503 14.51 1.71 -15.68
C LEU A 503 15.24 0.69 -16.57
N ALA A 504 15.61 1.03 -17.81
CA ALA A 504 16.20 0.10 -18.79
C ALA A 504 17.54 -0.52 -18.35
N ALA A 505 18.24 0.12 -17.40
CA ALA A 505 19.47 -0.40 -16.82
C ALA A 505 19.22 -1.54 -15.80
N LEU A 506 17.99 -1.74 -15.32
CA LEU A 506 17.67 -2.86 -14.43
C LEU A 506 17.54 -4.16 -15.24
N PRO A 507 18.12 -5.27 -14.77
CA PRO A 507 17.88 -6.58 -15.35
C PRO A 507 16.40 -6.90 -15.48
N LEU A 508 16.01 -7.65 -16.51
CA LEU A 508 14.60 -8.06 -16.65
C LEU A 508 14.19 -9.19 -15.70
N THR A 509 15.15 -9.86 -15.06
CA THR A 509 14.90 -10.91 -14.09
C THR A 509 15.64 -10.65 -12.79
N LEU A 510 14.95 -10.84 -11.67
CA LEU A 510 15.52 -10.77 -10.33
C LEU A 510 15.16 -12.04 -9.54
N ASP A 511 16.18 -12.70 -9.01
CA ASP A 511 16.05 -13.72 -7.95
C ASP A 511 15.96 -13.00 -6.61
N PHE A 512 14.88 -13.20 -5.88
CA PHE A 512 14.65 -12.60 -4.57
C PHE A 512 15.39 -13.32 -3.44
N GLY A 513 16.35 -14.20 -3.74
CA GLY A 513 17.27 -14.74 -2.76
C GLY A 513 16.75 -15.99 -2.05
N PRO A 514 17.46 -16.47 -1.01
CA PRO A 514 17.21 -17.77 -0.41
C PRO A 514 16.22 -17.75 0.76
N ILE A 515 15.95 -16.59 1.36
CA ILE A 515 15.15 -16.48 2.59
C ILE A 515 13.67 -16.27 2.26
N LEU A 516 13.37 -15.43 1.28
CA LEU A 516 12.03 -15.21 0.72
C LEU A 516 12.01 -15.66 -0.74
N GLY A 517 12.23 -16.96 -0.93
CA GLY A 517 12.43 -17.58 -2.24
C GLY A 517 11.34 -17.19 -3.22
N SER A 518 11.75 -16.52 -4.29
CA SER A 518 10.88 -16.11 -5.40
C SER A 518 11.72 -15.56 -6.54
N MET A 519 11.14 -15.49 -7.73
CA MET A 519 11.73 -14.89 -8.91
C MET A 519 10.69 -14.03 -9.60
N ILE A 520 11.12 -12.89 -10.13
CA ILE A 520 10.29 -12.05 -11.00
C ILE A 520 10.99 -11.89 -12.34
N ALA A 521 10.24 -12.10 -13.42
CA ALA A 521 10.72 -12.00 -14.79
C ALA A 521 9.86 -11.02 -15.59
N ARG A 522 10.52 -10.25 -16.46
CA ARG A 522 9.92 -9.19 -17.28
C ARG A 522 10.34 -9.32 -18.74
N THR A 523 9.60 -8.68 -19.65
CA THR A 523 10.08 -8.42 -21.02
C THR A 523 10.54 -6.98 -21.26
N GLY A 524 10.27 -6.08 -20.31
CA GLY A 524 10.70 -4.69 -20.34
C GLY A 524 10.35 -3.89 -19.08
N TRP A 525 10.55 -2.58 -19.18
CA TRP A 525 10.40 -1.61 -18.09
C TRP A 525 9.54 -0.39 -18.45
N ASN A 526 8.80 -0.48 -19.55
CA ASN A 526 7.92 0.56 -20.01
C ASN A 526 6.81 0.84 -18.99
N VAL A 527 6.47 2.11 -18.85
CA VAL A 527 5.41 2.62 -17.98
C VAL A 527 4.43 3.41 -18.85
N GLY A 528 3.17 3.45 -18.46
CA GLY A 528 2.12 4.11 -19.22
C GLY A 528 1.58 3.20 -20.33
N ARG A 529 1.16 3.81 -21.44
CA ARG A 529 0.41 3.15 -22.52
C ARG A 529 1.24 2.24 -23.43
N ASN A 530 2.53 2.07 -23.14
CA ASN A 530 3.30 1.01 -23.74
C ASN A 530 3.19 -0.28 -22.91
N LEU A 531 2.40 -1.23 -23.41
CA LEU A 531 2.01 -2.43 -22.67
C LEU A 531 2.46 -3.73 -23.34
N ALA A 532 3.52 -3.70 -24.16
CA ALA A 532 4.17 -4.93 -24.66
C ALA A 532 4.88 -5.70 -23.53
N ASP A 533 5.07 -5.07 -22.37
CA ASP A 533 5.83 -5.64 -21.28
C ASP A 533 4.99 -6.59 -20.42
N VAL A 534 5.52 -7.78 -20.26
CA VAL A 534 5.01 -8.82 -19.38
C VAL A 534 5.74 -8.71 -18.04
N VAL A 535 5.03 -8.97 -16.95
CA VAL A 535 5.61 -9.18 -15.61
C VAL A 535 5.05 -10.47 -15.04
N VAL A 536 5.93 -11.38 -14.66
CA VAL A 536 5.57 -12.67 -14.03
C VAL A 536 6.30 -12.78 -12.70
N GLU A 537 5.56 -12.98 -11.62
CA GLU A 537 6.11 -13.39 -10.33
C GLU A 537 5.91 -14.90 -10.14
N MET A 538 6.95 -15.57 -9.66
CA MET A 538 7.00 -17.01 -9.35
C MET A 538 7.52 -17.15 -7.92
N LYS A 539 6.68 -17.59 -6.97
CA LYS A 539 7.04 -17.67 -5.54
C LYS A 539 7.36 -19.09 -5.09
N GLY A 540 8.20 -19.23 -4.08
CA GLY A 540 8.41 -20.48 -3.35
C GLY A 540 9.82 -20.61 -2.75
N GLY A 541 9.91 -21.32 -1.62
CA GLY A 541 11.18 -21.63 -0.96
C GLY A 541 11.57 -20.65 0.15
N GLY A 542 12.45 -21.11 1.05
CA GLY A 542 12.97 -20.32 2.16
C GLY A 542 12.10 -20.45 3.41
N TYR A 543 11.73 -19.31 4.00
CA TYR A 543 11.09 -19.25 5.32
C TYR A 543 9.83 -18.37 5.34
N HIS A 544 8.96 -18.64 6.30
CA HIS A 544 7.72 -17.91 6.56
C HIS A 544 7.85 -17.06 7.83
N PHE A 545 7.39 -15.82 7.79
CA PHE A 545 7.51 -14.81 8.85
C PHE A 545 6.18 -14.38 9.46
N GLY A 546 5.07 -14.94 8.95
CA GLY A 546 3.74 -14.78 9.51
C GLY A 546 3.18 -13.38 9.33
N ASN A 547 2.23 -13.03 10.20
CA ASN A 547 1.57 -11.71 10.21
C ASN A 547 0.92 -11.37 8.84
N HIS A 548 1.42 -10.40 8.08
CA HIS A 548 0.86 -9.97 6.80
C HIS A 548 1.32 -10.85 5.62
N GLN A 549 2.24 -11.80 5.83
CA GLN A 549 2.62 -12.78 4.81
C GLN A 549 1.50 -13.83 4.61
N HIS A 550 1.24 -14.21 3.37
CA HIS A 550 0.22 -15.20 3.01
C HIS A 550 0.79 -16.62 2.89
N SER A 551 -0.11 -17.61 2.98
CA SER A 551 0.14 -19.02 2.70
C SER A 551 0.21 -19.28 1.17
N ASP A 552 1.25 -18.77 0.51
CA ASP A 552 1.31 -18.63 -0.95
C ASP A 552 2.56 -19.26 -1.61
N ALA A 553 3.24 -20.16 -0.91
CA ALA A 553 4.44 -20.83 -1.41
C ALA A 553 4.12 -21.68 -2.65
N GLY A 554 4.75 -21.36 -3.78
CA GLY A 554 4.47 -21.98 -5.07
C GLY A 554 3.50 -21.20 -5.95
N SER A 555 2.96 -20.05 -5.50
CA SER A 555 2.06 -19.25 -6.32
C SER A 555 2.75 -18.53 -7.48
N PHE A 556 1.98 -18.12 -8.48
CA PHE A 556 2.43 -17.24 -9.55
C PHE A 556 1.38 -16.18 -9.89
N GLN A 557 1.84 -15.07 -10.48
CA GLN A 557 0.99 -14.01 -11.03
C GLN A 557 1.49 -13.57 -12.39
N ILE A 558 0.58 -13.10 -13.24
CA ILE A 558 0.89 -12.66 -14.60
C ILE A 558 0.22 -11.32 -14.86
N TYR A 559 1.02 -10.31 -15.18
CA TYR A 559 0.58 -9.07 -15.79
C TYR A 559 0.99 -9.03 -17.26
N TYR A 560 0.03 -8.80 -18.14
CA TYR A 560 0.25 -8.45 -19.53
C TYR A 560 -0.99 -7.73 -20.06
N ARG A 561 -0.86 -6.44 -20.38
CA ARG A 561 -2.00 -5.55 -20.71
C ARG A 561 -3.15 -5.63 -19.70
N GLY A 562 -2.82 -5.82 -18.42
CA GLY A 562 -3.80 -6.12 -17.35
C GLY A 562 -3.35 -7.32 -16.51
N LEU A 563 -3.98 -7.51 -15.34
CA LEU A 563 -3.71 -8.66 -14.47
C LEU A 563 -4.45 -9.88 -15.02
N GLN A 564 -3.71 -10.85 -15.54
CA GLN A 564 -4.27 -12.03 -16.21
C GLN A 564 -4.43 -13.18 -15.21
N ALA A 565 -3.38 -13.47 -14.44
CA ALA A 565 -3.42 -14.38 -13.29
C ALA A 565 -3.12 -13.57 -12.01
N VAL A 566 -3.99 -13.68 -11.00
CA VAL A 566 -4.01 -12.74 -9.86
C VAL A 566 -4.19 -13.44 -8.51
N ASP A 567 -3.89 -12.75 -7.42
CA ASP A 567 -4.39 -13.08 -6.07
C ASP A 567 -5.76 -12.43 -5.85
N LEU A 568 -6.74 -13.21 -5.38
CA LEU A 568 -8.10 -12.73 -5.08
C LEU A 568 -8.28 -12.26 -3.63
N GLY A 569 -7.24 -12.35 -2.81
CA GLY A 569 -7.27 -11.90 -1.42
C GLY A 569 -7.57 -10.40 -1.32
N GLN A 570 -8.48 -10.04 -0.41
CA GLN A 570 -8.79 -8.66 -0.06
C GLN A 570 -8.62 -8.44 1.43
N TYR A 571 -7.65 -7.60 1.78
CA TYR A 571 -7.44 -7.25 3.17
C TYR A 571 -8.36 -6.10 3.63
N HIS A 572 -8.92 -6.22 4.84
CA HIS A 572 -9.65 -5.13 5.50
C HIS A 572 -9.33 -5.06 6.99
N PHE A 573 -9.63 -6.12 7.74
CA PHE A 573 -9.27 -6.24 9.15
C PHE A 573 -8.62 -7.58 9.43
N TYR A 574 -7.49 -7.52 10.15
CA TYR A 574 -6.74 -8.69 10.59
C TYR A 574 -7.59 -9.62 11.46
N GLY A 575 -7.53 -10.91 11.19
CA GLY A 575 -8.15 -11.95 12.00
C GLY A 575 -9.65 -12.16 11.79
N THR A 576 -10.28 -11.44 10.85
CA THR A 576 -11.68 -11.69 10.47
C THR A 576 -11.86 -13.10 9.86
N PRO A 577 -13.10 -13.63 9.81
CA PRO A 577 -13.35 -14.91 9.14
C PRO A 577 -12.86 -14.93 7.68
N TYR A 578 -13.12 -13.88 6.89
CA TYR A 578 -12.61 -13.80 5.52
C TYR A 578 -11.08 -13.78 5.48
N ASP A 579 -10.44 -13.00 6.36
CA ASP A 579 -8.97 -12.90 6.45
C ASP A 579 -8.30 -14.26 6.70
N ASN A 580 -8.74 -14.95 7.76
CA ASN A 580 -8.15 -16.22 8.20
C ASN A 580 -8.51 -17.44 7.32
N ASN A 581 -9.60 -17.38 6.55
CA ASN A 581 -10.10 -18.54 5.81
C ASN A 581 -9.98 -18.41 4.30
N PHE A 582 -9.83 -17.20 3.77
CA PHE A 582 -9.72 -16.96 2.32
C PHE A 582 -8.53 -16.05 1.98
N CYS A 583 -8.51 -14.81 2.49
CA CYS A 583 -7.52 -13.78 2.07
C CYS A 583 -6.07 -14.24 2.21
N LYS A 584 -5.70 -14.75 3.40
CA LYS A 584 -4.32 -15.17 3.69
C LYS A 584 -4.00 -16.60 3.25
N ARG A 585 -4.98 -17.30 2.68
CA ARG A 585 -4.95 -18.75 2.47
C ARG A 585 -4.61 -19.08 1.04
N SER A 586 -4.06 -20.28 0.82
CA SER A 586 -3.59 -20.70 -0.51
C SER A 586 -4.71 -20.65 -1.56
N VAL A 587 -5.96 -20.84 -1.13
CA VAL A 587 -7.17 -20.73 -1.95
C VAL A 587 -7.31 -19.43 -2.75
N SER A 588 -6.79 -18.29 -2.27
CA SER A 588 -6.88 -17.02 -2.99
C SER A 588 -5.81 -16.87 -4.07
N HIS A 589 -4.85 -17.79 -4.16
CA HIS A 589 -3.67 -17.71 -5.03
C HIS A 589 -3.74 -18.70 -6.20
N SER A 590 -2.98 -18.43 -7.27
CA SER A 590 -2.81 -19.36 -8.41
C SER A 590 -1.71 -20.39 -8.09
N MET A 591 -2.10 -21.53 -7.50
CA MET A 591 -1.16 -22.54 -7.00
C MET A 591 -1.73 -23.96 -6.95
N MET A 592 -0.95 -24.92 -6.40
CA MET A 592 -1.36 -26.31 -6.20
C MET A 592 -2.01 -26.54 -4.82
N PHE A 593 -3.01 -27.40 -4.77
CA PHE A 593 -3.62 -27.92 -3.54
C PHE A 593 -3.59 -29.45 -3.50
N ALA A 594 -3.57 -29.99 -2.27
CA ALA A 594 -3.90 -31.38 -1.99
C ALA A 594 -4.80 -31.43 -0.76
N VAL A 595 -5.99 -32.00 -0.92
CA VAL A 595 -7.01 -31.99 0.14
C VAL A 595 -6.93 -33.28 0.96
N ASP A 596 -6.36 -33.17 2.16
CA ASP A 596 -6.55 -34.15 3.23
C ASP A 596 -7.80 -33.73 4.03
N PRO A 597 -8.91 -34.48 4.00
CA PRO A 597 -10.16 -34.08 4.66
C PRO A 597 -10.02 -33.96 6.19
N ASP A 598 -9.03 -34.62 6.79
CA ASP A 598 -8.81 -34.62 8.24
C ASP A 598 -7.90 -33.46 8.70
N GLU A 599 -7.23 -32.78 7.77
CA GLU A 599 -6.33 -31.66 8.07
C GLU A 599 -7.09 -30.49 8.72
N LYS A 600 -6.48 -29.90 9.75
CA LYS A 600 -7.00 -28.73 10.48
C LYS A 600 -5.98 -27.60 10.48
N PHE A 601 -6.48 -26.38 10.30
CA PHE A 601 -5.69 -25.16 10.37
C PHE A 601 -6.11 -24.35 11.59
N ALA A 602 -5.18 -24.17 12.54
CA ALA A 602 -5.46 -23.52 13.82
C ALA A 602 -5.94 -22.07 13.63
N GLY A 603 -7.07 -21.72 14.25
CA GLY A 603 -7.68 -20.38 14.16
C GLY A 603 -8.50 -20.14 12.89
N THR A 604 -8.86 -21.19 12.17
CA THR A 604 -9.69 -21.14 10.97
C THR A 604 -10.84 -22.14 11.09
N THR A 605 -11.88 -21.97 10.27
CA THR A 605 -13.03 -22.90 10.18
C THR A 605 -12.97 -23.77 8.93
N SER A 606 -12.17 -23.40 7.93
CA SER A 606 -12.07 -24.10 6.65
C SER A 606 -10.73 -24.81 6.46
N ASN A 607 -10.75 -25.84 5.61
CA ASN A 607 -9.58 -26.53 5.09
C ASN A 607 -9.53 -26.27 3.58
N ASP A 608 -8.50 -25.56 3.11
CA ASP A 608 -8.34 -25.22 1.69
C ASP A 608 -7.40 -26.16 0.92
N GLY A 609 -6.89 -27.21 1.55
CA GLY A 609 -5.92 -28.11 0.93
C GLY A 609 -4.58 -27.44 0.59
N GLY A 610 -4.35 -26.22 1.08
CA GLY A 610 -3.18 -25.40 0.81
C GLY A 610 -1.94 -25.73 1.63
N THR A 611 -1.01 -24.78 1.67
CA THR A 611 0.18 -24.80 2.54
C THR A 611 -0.24 -24.58 3.99
N ARG A 612 0.68 -24.83 4.93
CA ARG A 612 0.44 -24.57 6.36
C ARG A 612 0.09 -23.09 6.60
N TYR A 613 -0.77 -22.85 7.58
CA TYR A 613 -1.15 -21.49 7.99
C TYR A 613 -0.30 -21.00 9.16
N VAL A 614 0.76 -20.27 8.85
CA VAL A 614 1.75 -19.79 9.83
C VAL A 614 1.48 -18.33 10.16
N ARG A 615 1.00 -18.06 11.38
CA ARG A 615 0.74 -16.68 11.86
C ARG A 615 1.87 -16.10 12.71
N ALA A 616 2.70 -16.97 13.28
CA ALA A 616 3.80 -16.57 14.16
C ALA A 616 4.98 -16.02 13.36
N CYS A 617 5.78 -15.18 14.02
CA CYS A 617 7.06 -14.67 13.51
C CYS A 617 8.21 -15.32 14.28
N PRO A 618 9.31 -15.75 13.63
CA PRO A 618 10.50 -16.20 14.34
C PRO A 618 11.11 -15.05 15.14
N ALA A 619 11.68 -15.37 16.30
CA ALA A 619 12.31 -14.39 17.20
C ALA A 619 13.80 -14.16 16.89
N SER A 620 14.42 -15.05 16.13
CA SER A 620 15.82 -14.95 15.70
C SER A 620 16.06 -15.74 14.41
N PRO A 621 17.18 -15.51 13.70
CA PRO A 621 17.57 -16.30 12.54
C PRO A 621 17.68 -17.79 12.85
N GLU A 622 18.27 -18.17 13.98
CA GLU A 622 18.43 -19.56 14.39
C GLU A 622 17.08 -20.25 14.54
N LYS A 623 16.10 -19.54 15.13
CA LYS A 623 14.75 -20.08 15.28
C LYS A 623 14.04 -20.23 13.94
N ALA A 624 14.22 -19.28 13.01
CA ALA A 624 13.69 -19.40 11.65
C ALA A 624 14.25 -20.64 10.93
N MET A 625 15.56 -20.90 11.08
CA MET A 625 16.24 -22.01 10.41
C MET A 625 15.94 -23.39 11.01
N THR A 626 15.72 -23.47 12.33
CA THR A 626 15.65 -24.76 13.06
C THR A 626 14.24 -25.20 13.41
N ASP A 627 13.27 -24.28 13.53
CA ASP A 627 11.89 -24.61 13.84
C ASP A 627 11.12 -24.96 12.54
N PRO A 628 10.66 -26.21 12.36
CA PRO A 628 9.95 -26.62 11.15
C PRO A 628 8.69 -25.80 10.87
N MET A 629 8.11 -25.10 11.86
CA MET A 629 6.98 -24.20 11.65
C MET A 629 7.26 -23.12 10.61
N PHE A 630 8.49 -22.63 10.50
CA PHE A 630 8.85 -21.54 9.60
C PHE A 630 9.40 -22.00 8.24
N ALA A 631 9.65 -23.29 8.03
CA ALA A 631 10.11 -23.80 6.75
C ALA A 631 9.03 -23.62 5.65
N ASN A 632 9.37 -22.97 4.54
CA ASN A 632 8.42 -22.61 3.49
C ASN A 632 8.85 -23.12 2.10
N GLY A 633 9.49 -24.28 2.08
CA GLY A 633 10.12 -24.89 0.91
C GLY A 633 11.62 -24.61 0.79
N GLN A 634 12.24 -25.12 -0.27
CA GLN A 634 13.64 -24.95 -0.59
C GLN A 634 13.80 -24.61 -2.08
N LYS A 635 14.64 -23.63 -2.38
CA LYS A 635 15.04 -23.33 -3.75
C LYS A 635 15.95 -24.45 -4.28
N VAL A 636 15.54 -25.08 -5.37
CA VAL A 636 16.30 -26.11 -6.08
C VAL A 636 17.15 -25.48 -7.18
N SER A 637 16.53 -24.62 -8.00
CA SER A 637 17.22 -23.96 -9.11
C SER A 637 16.78 -22.51 -9.32
N SER A 638 17.72 -21.67 -9.74
CA SER A 638 17.51 -20.30 -10.20
C SER A 638 18.53 -19.98 -11.29
N SER A 639 18.06 -19.80 -12.51
CA SER A 639 18.91 -19.55 -13.67
C SER A 639 18.18 -18.70 -14.70
N PHE A 640 18.88 -17.74 -15.30
CA PHE A 640 18.34 -16.92 -16.37
C PHE A 640 19.47 -16.47 -17.28
N GLY A 641 19.23 -16.44 -18.58
CA GLY A 641 20.28 -16.13 -19.54
C GLY A 641 19.83 -16.20 -21.00
N PRO A 642 20.78 -16.28 -21.94
CA PRO A 642 22.23 -16.39 -21.71
C PRO A 642 22.88 -15.08 -21.23
N VAL A 643 22.26 -13.92 -21.47
CA VAL A 643 22.69 -12.62 -20.96
C VAL A 643 21.84 -12.23 -19.74
N PRO A 644 22.42 -12.07 -18.53
CA PRO A 644 21.63 -11.81 -17.31
C PRO A 644 20.79 -10.53 -17.35
N GLN A 645 21.27 -9.49 -18.04
CA GLN A 645 20.57 -8.20 -18.15
C GLN A 645 19.22 -8.34 -18.86
N ARG A 646 19.19 -9.12 -19.95
CA ARG A 646 18.02 -9.35 -20.79
C ARG A 646 18.03 -10.83 -21.17
N PRO A 647 17.49 -11.71 -20.32
CA PRO A 647 17.52 -13.13 -20.57
C PRO A 647 16.38 -13.55 -21.52
N PHE A 648 16.66 -14.54 -22.35
CA PHE A 648 15.66 -15.24 -23.15
C PHE A 648 14.81 -16.21 -22.32
N PHE A 649 15.36 -16.71 -21.20
CA PHE A 649 14.64 -17.59 -20.29
C PHE A 649 14.89 -17.22 -18.83
N SER A 650 13.94 -17.53 -17.96
CA SER A 650 14.09 -17.49 -16.51
C SER A 650 13.51 -18.77 -15.91
N TYR A 651 14.39 -19.58 -15.34
CA TYR A 651 14.13 -20.90 -14.81
C TYR A 651 14.23 -20.88 -13.29
N PHE A 652 13.15 -21.29 -12.63
CA PHE A 652 13.03 -21.30 -11.17
C PHE A 652 12.37 -22.60 -10.73
N ALA A 653 13.04 -23.40 -9.91
CA ALA A 653 12.51 -24.66 -9.40
C ALA A 653 12.60 -24.69 -7.87
N VAL A 654 11.54 -25.17 -7.23
CA VAL A 654 11.38 -25.18 -5.78
C VAL A 654 10.83 -26.52 -5.30
N ASP A 655 11.42 -27.06 -4.25
CA ASP A 655 10.84 -28.13 -3.44
C ASP A 655 9.93 -27.48 -2.39
N LEU A 656 8.65 -27.79 -2.42
CA LEU A 656 7.64 -27.19 -1.57
C LEU A 656 7.13 -28.14 -0.48
N LYS A 657 7.70 -29.34 -0.33
CA LYS A 657 7.26 -30.32 0.68
C LYS A 657 7.08 -29.70 2.05
N SER A 658 8.06 -28.93 2.52
CA SER A 658 8.03 -28.33 3.86
C SER A 658 7.04 -27.19 4.02
N ALA A 659 6.53 -26.59 2.93
CA ALA A 659 5.47 -25.60 3.01
C ALA A 659 4.10 -26.24 3.36
N TYR A 660 3.88 -27.50 2.99
CA TYR A 660 2.67 -28.25 3.29
C TYR A 660 2.82 -29.08 4.57
N SER A 661 1.71 -29.66 5.05
CA SER A 661 1.74 -30.66 6.12
C SER A 661 2.25 -32.01 5.61
N SER A 662 2.26 -33.02 6.49
CA SER A 662 2.62 -34.40 6.16
C SER A 662 1.73 -35.07 5.10
N LYS A 663 0.68 -34.39 4.60
CA LYS A 663 -0.11 -34.86 3.45
C LYS A 663 0.69 -34.91 2.15
N ILE A 664 1.82 -34.21 2.06
CA ILE A 664 2.73 -34.22 0.92
C ILE A 664 3.98 -35.04 1.26
N GLN A 665 4.31 -36.02 0.42
CA GLN A 665 5.55 -36.79 0.52
C GLN A 665 6.68 -36.12 -0.27
N GLU A 666 6.37 -35.65 -1.48
CA GLU A 666 7.29 -34.96 -2.40
C GLU A 666 6.50 -33.92 -3.19
N PHE A 667 7.08 -32.74 -3.39
CA PHE A 667 6.47 -31.76 -4.28
C PHE A 667 7.55 -30.82 -4.84
N VAL A 668 7.82 -30.96 -6.14
CA VAL A 668 8.68 -30.03 -6.88
C VAL A 668 7.83 -29.27 -7.89
N ARG A 669 7.89 -27.95 -7.83
CA ARG A 669 7.28 -27.04 -8.80
C ARG A 669 8.39 -26.33 -9.58
N THR A 670 8.28 -26.37 -10.89
CA THR A 670 9.23 -25.79 -11.83
C THR A 670 8.54 -24.75 -12.70
N PHE A 671 9.13 -23.57 -12.76
CA PHE A 671 8.72 -22.47 -13.62
C PHE A 671 9.79 -22.22 -14.68
N CYS A 672 9.37 -22.06 -15.93
CA CYS A 672 10.24 -21.63 -17.02
C CYS A 672 9.54 -20.53 -17.82
N PHE A 673 9.93 -19.29 -17.55
CA PHE A 673 9.50 -18.12 -18.30
C PHE A 673 10.38 -17.96 -19.54
N LEU A 674 9.78 -17.71 -20.69
CA LEU A 674 10.46 -17.48 -21.96
C LEU A 674 10.09 -16.09 -22.48
N ASN A 675 11.10 -15.25 -22.72
CA ASN A 675 10.94 -14.03 -23.51
C ASN A 675 11.10 -14.38 -24.99
N LEU A 676 10.00 -14.31 -25.74
CA LEU A 676 9.95 -14.74 -27.14
C LEU A 676 10.46 -13.68 -28.13
N ASN A 677 10.73 -12.46 -27.66
CA ASN A 677 11.13 -11.34 -28.53
C ASN A 677 10.15 -11.14 -29.72
N ASN A 678 8.86 -11.23 -29.44
CA ASN A 678 7.78 -11.13 -30.42
C ASN A 678 6.74 -10.10 -29.93
N GLU A 679 6.31 -9.19 -30.80
CA GLU A 679 5.42 -8.10 -30.39
C GLU A 679 3.99 -8.56 -30.06
N GLN A 680 3.48 -9.57 -30.77
CA GLN A 680 2.12 -10.08 -30.60
C GLN A 680 2.01 -11.12 -29.49
N THR A 681 3.06 -11.92 -29.28
CA THR A 681 3.13 -12.97 -28.25
C THR A 681 4.48 -12.85 -27.53
N PRO A 682 4.64 -11.86 -26.64
CA PRO A 682 5.95 -11.52 -26.08
C PRO A 682 6.55 -12.56 -25.15
N ALA A 683 5.73 -13.38 -24.48
CA ALA A 683 6.25 -14.35 -23.54
C ALA A 683 5.37 -15.59 -23.37
N VAL A 684 5.97 -16.61 -22.78
CA VAL A 684 5.33 -17.86 -22.36
C VAL A 684 5.81 -18.20 -20.95
N LEU A 685 4.90 -18.64 -20.08
CA LEU A 685 5.25 -19.31 -18.83
C LEU A 685 4.93 -20.79 -18.93
N ILE A 686 5.92 -21.65 -18.69
CA ILE A 686 5.74 -23.09 -18.53
C ILE A 686 5.78 -23.41 -17.04
N VAL A 687 4.79 -24.16 -16.54
CA VAL A 687 4.74 -24.63 -15.16
C VAL A 687 4.64 -26.16 -15.16
N LEU A 688 5.56 -26.79 -14.45
CA LEU A 688 5.61 -28.23 -14.26
C LEU A 688 5.56 -28.56 -12.76
N ASP A 689 4.54 -29.32 -12.38
CA ASP A 689 4.32 -29.78 -11.01
C ASP A 689 4.48 -31.29 -10.94
N ASN A 690 5.35 -31.76 -10.02
CA ASN A 690 5.47 -33.16 -9.64
C ASN A 690 5.09 -33.29 -8.18
N MET A 691 3.88 -33.78 -7.89
CA MET A 691 3.35 -33.87 -6.54
C MET A 691 2.98 -35.30 -6.17
N THR A 692 3.57 -35.80 -5.08
CA THR A 692 3.24 -37.08 -4.46
C THR A 692 2.58 -36.83 -3.11
N THR A 693 1.31 -37.22 -2.97
CA THR A 693 0.55 -37.16 -1.71
C THR A 693 0.75 -38.42 -0.87
N ALA A 694 0.57 -38.28 0.44
CA ALA A 694 0.70 -39.39 1.38
C ALA A 694 -0.35 -40.49 1.18
N LYS A 695 -1.50 -40.13 0.61
CA LYS A 695 -2.55 -41.07 0.24
C LYS A 695 -3.08 -40.78 -1.17
N PRO A 696 -3.39 -41.80 -1.99
CA PRO A 696 -3.94 -41.62 -3.34
C PRO A 696 -5.25 -40.85 -3.42
N GLU A 697 -6.08 -40.93 -2.39
CA GLU A 697 -7.40 -40.29 -2.33
C GLU A 697 -7.36 -38.78 -2.06
N PHE A 698 -6.21 -38.23 -1.67
CA PHE A 698 -6.07 -36.78 -1.49
C PHE A 698 -6.15 -36.10 -2.85
N LYS A 699 -7.33 -35.53 -3.15
CA LYS A 699 -7.59 -34.88 -4.44
C LYS A 699 -6.66 -33.68 -4.60
N LYS A 700 -5.94 -33.67 -5.71
CA LYS A 700 -5.01 -32.60 -6.10
C LYS A 700 -5.70 -31.65 -7.06
N TYR A 701 -5.41 -30.37 -6.90
CA TYR A 701 -5.94 -29.31 -7.76
C TYR A 701 -4.82 -28.39 -8.21
N TRP A 702 -4.75 -28.14 -9.51
CA TRP A 702 -4.01 -27.03 -10.07
C TRP A 702 -4.97 -25.86 -10.27
N GLN A 703 -4.68 -24.71 -9.66
CA GLN A 703 -5.55 -23.54 -9.71
C GLN A 703 -4.89 -22.35 -10.41
N VAL A 704 -5.70 -21.61 -11.19
CA VAL A 704 -5.41 -20.25 -11.64
C VAL A 704 -6.60 -19.33 -11.42
N ASN A 705 -6.32 -18.12 -10.95
CA ASN A 705 -7.34 -17.13 -10.60
C ASN A 705 -7.30 -15.95 -11.56
N ALA A 706 -8.46 -15.42 -11.94
CA ALA A 706 -8.59 -14.32 -12.87
C ALA A 706 -9.63 -13.29 -12.40
N LEU A 707 -9.52 -12.06 -12.88
CA LEU A 707 -10.49 -11.00 -12.56
C LEU A 707 -11.75 -11.04 -13.44
N ASN A 708 -11.63 -11.54 -14.66
CA ASN A 708 -12.74 -11.68 -15.60
C ASN A 708 -13.04 -13.16 -15.87
N LEU A 709 -14.25 -13.43 -16.35
CA LEU A 709 -14.72 -14.79 -16.61
C LEU A 709 -13.79 -15.52 -17.61
N PRO A 710 -13.18 -16.65 -17.23
CA PRO A 710 -12.33 -17.44 -18.11
C PRO A 710 -13.14 -18.11 -19.23
N GLU A 711 -12.61 -18.09 -20.45
CA GLU A 711 -13.19 -18.76 -21.61
C GLU A 711 -12.67 -20.20 -21.68
N LYS A 712 -13.57 -21.19 -21.66
CA LYS A 712 -13.18 -22.61 -21.74
C LYS A 712 -12.73 -22.97 -23.16
N THR A 713 -11.63 -23.71 -23.27
CA THR A 713 -11.12 -24.27 -24.53
C THR A 713 -11.00 -25.80 -24.44
N THR A 714 -10.66 -26.46 -25.55
CA THR A 714 -10.42 -27.92 -25.58
C THR A 714 -9.31 -28.33 -24.61
N ASP A 715 -8.22 -27.56 -24.59
CA ASP A 715 -7.01 -27.91 -23.84
C ASP A 715 -6.86 -27.14 -22.52
N GLY A 716 -7.81 -26.27 -22.16
CA GLY A 716 -7.81 -25.54 -20.88
C GLY A 716 -8.75 -24.35 -20.86
N VAL A 717 -8.21 -23.16 -20.60
CA VAL A 717 -8.97 -21.89 -20.55
C VAL A 717 -8.17 -20.71 -21.11
N ILE A 718 -8.84 -19.63 -21.51
CA ILE A 718 -8.23 -18.34 -21.83
C ILE A 718 -8.64 -17.33 -20.76
N LEU A 719 -7.65 -16.67 -20.16
CA LEU A 719 -7.84 -15.53 -19.26
C LEU A 719 -7.71 -14.26 -20.10
N ARG A 720 -8.64 -13.31 -19.96
CA ARG A 720 -8.60 -12.02 -20.67
C ARG A 720 -8.68 -10.88 -19.68
N ASN A 721 -7.89 -9.84 -19.93
CA ASN A 721 -8.00 -8.59 -19.21
C ASN A 721 -7.48 -7.43 -20.06
N SER A 722 -7.78 -6.21 -19.62
CA SER A 722 -7.36 -4.97 -20.27
C SER A 722 -6.83 -3.96 -19.25
N ALA A 723 -5.93 -3.10 -19.70
CA ALA A 723 -5.44 -1.95 -18.95
C ALA A 723 -5.10 -0.83 -19.94
N LEU A 724 -5.38 0.42 -19.54
CA LEU A 724 -5.07 1.62 -20.34
C LEU A 724 -5.62 1.58 -21.79
N GLY A 725 -6.72 0.87 -22.03
CA GLY A 725 -7.36 0.75 -23.35
C GLY A 725 -6.80 -0.36 -24.24
N LEU A 726 -5.84 -1.16 -23.76
CA LEU A 726 -5.29 -2.30 -24.50
C LEU A 726 -5.71 -3.61 -23.85
N SER A 727 -6.04 -4.59 -24.69
CA SER A 727 -6.45 -5.94 -24.27
C SER A 727 -5.34 -6.97 -24.57
N GLY A 728 -5.15 -7.88 -23.64
CA GLY A 728 -4.29 -9.05 -23.79
C GLY A 728 -4.94 -10.28 -23.16
N HIS A 729 -4.39 -11.44 -23.46
CA HIS A 729 -4.89 -12.70 -22.94
C HIS A 729 -3.75 -13.67 -22.58
N VAL A 730 -4.07 -14.64 -21.73
CA VAL A 730 -3.22 -15.78 -21.40
C VAL A 730 -3.96 -17.06 -21.71
N SER A 731 -3.42 -17.86 -22.62
CA SER A 731 -3.97 -19.17 -22.97
C SER A 731 -3.41 -20.23 -22.03
N VAL A 732 -4.17 -20.60 -21.00
CA VAL A 732 -3.79 -21.65 -20.03
C VAL A 732 -4.02 -23.02 -20.65
N ARG A 733 -2.97 -23.61 -21.23
CA ARG A 733 -3.00 -24.91 -21.90
C ARG A 733 -2.46 -26.00 -20.96
N MET A 734 -3.36 -26.81 -20.44
CA MET A 734 -3.02 -27.96 -19.60
C MET A 734 -2.68 -29.15 -20.51
N LEU A 735 -1.41 -29.50 -20.64
CA LEU A 735 -0.94 -30.61 -21.48
C LEU A 735 -0.96 -31.95 -20.74
N ARG A 736 -0.68 -31.94 -19.43
CA ARG A 736 -0.84 -33.08 -18.52
C ARG A 736 -1.53 -32.62 -17.24
N PRO A 737 -2.50 -33.37 -16.69
CA PRO A 737 -3.16 -34.54 -17.31
C PRO A 737 -3.88 -34.15 -18.61
N LYS A 738 -4.14 -35.09 -19.51
CA LYS A 738 -4.83 -34.82 -20.79
C LYS A 738 -6.30 -34.41 -20.57
N PRO A 739 -6.98 -33.82 -21.58
CA PRO A 739 -8.37 -33.38 -21.44
C PRO A 739 -9.35 -34.46 -20.96
N ASP A 740 -9.15 -35.71 -21.39
CA ASP A 740 -9.96 -36.86 -21.00
C ASP A 740 -9.61 -37.44 -19.61
N GLU A 741 -8.42 -37.13 -19.10
CA GLU A 741 -7.89 -37.58 -17.80
C GLU A 741 -8.21 -36.62 -16.64
N ARG A 742 -8.80 -35.45 -16.92
CA ARG A 742 -9.04 -34.39 -15.93
C ARG A 742 -10.45 -33.82 -15.90
N GLU A 743 -10.77 -33.20 -14.78
CA GLU A 743 -11.93 -32.34 -14.58
C GLU A 743 -11.47 -30.87 -14.61
N VAL A 744 -12.37 -29.98 -15.06
CA VAL A 744 -12.14 -28.52 -15.06
C VAL A 744 -13.37 -27.85 -14.46
N GLU A 745 -13.17 -27.17 -13.35
CA GLU A 745 -14.19 -26.39 -12.64
C GLU A 745 -13.89 -24.89 -12.80
N ILE A 746 -14.92 -24.08 -13.09
CA ILE A 746 -14.81 -22.61 -13.13
C ILE A 746 -15.77 -22.05 -12.08
N LEU A 747 -15.22 -21.58 -10.97
CA LEU A 747 -15.97 -20.98 -9.88
C LEU A 747 -16.09 -19.48 -10.10
N SER A 748 -17.30 -18.95 -9.99
CA SER A 748 -17.65 -17.55 -10.26
C SER A 748 -18.66 -17.03 -9.24
N GLY A 749 -18.77 -15.71 -9.09
CA GLY A 749 -19.71 -15.12 -8.13
C GLY A 749 -19.39 -15.57 -6.70
N ALA A 750 -20.40 -15.96 -5.92
CA ALA A 750 -20.19 -16.41 -4.55
C ALA A 750 -19.31 -17.67 -4.44
N ASP A 751 -19.34 -18.55 -5.45
CA ASP A 751 -18.58 -19.80 -5.44
C ASP A 751 -17.07 -19.57 -5.57
N ALA A 752 -16.65 -18.47 -6.21
CA ALA A 752 -15.23 -18.09 -6.27
C ALA A 752 -14.65 -17.84 -4.87
N TYR A 753 -15.48 -17.45 -3.90
CA TYR A 753 -15.07 -17.18 -2.52
C TYR A 753 -15.49 -18.28 -1.55
N SER A 754 -15.79 -19.46 -2.08
CA SER A 754 -16.07 -20.66 -1.30
C SER A 754 -14.81 -21.51 -1.12
N VAL A 755 -14.58 -21.97 0.10
CA VAL A 755 -13.55 -22.96 0.43
C VAL A 755 -14.24 -24.31 0.60
N PHE A 756 -14.27 -25.09 -0.49
CA PHE A 756 -14.90 -26.40 -0.59
C PHE A 756 -16.31 -26.48 0.04
N GLY A 757 -17.16 -25.52 -0.32
CA GLY A 757 -18.56 -25.46 0.13
C GLY A 757 -18.83 -24.49 1.27
N GLN A 758 -17.79 -23.93 1.90
CA GLN A 758 -17.94 -22.89 2.92
C GLN A 758 -17.70 -21.48 2.32
N PRO A 759 -18.73 -20.62 2.23
CA PRO A 759 -18.60 -19.29 1.63
C PRO A 759 -17.96 -18.28 2.57
N PHE A 760 -17.15 -17.37 2.02
CA PHE A 760 -16.61 -16.21 2.73
C PHE A 760 -16.78 -14.95 1.87
N THR A 761 -17.52 -13.96 2.36
CA THR A 761 -17.78 -12.74 1.60
C THR A 761 -16.57 -11.80 1.60
N PRO A 762 -16.09 -11.33 0.44
CA PRO A 762 -15.04 -10.32 0.36
C PRO A 762 -15.44 -9.02 1.06
N PRO A 763 -14.52 -8.34 1.76
CA PRO A 763 -14.83 -7.10 2.48
C PRO A 763 -15.10 -5.92 1.53
N ALA A 764 -14.57 -5.94 0.30
CA ALA A 764 -14.75 -4.89 -0.69
C ALA A 764 -15.28 -5.50 -2.01
N PRO A 765 -16.54 -5.97 -2.04
CA PRO A 765 -17.07 -6.72 -3.18
C PRO A 765 -17.11 -5.90 -4.48
N ALA A 766 -17.14 -4.56 -4.40
CA ALA A 766 -17.13 -3.68 -5.56
C ALA A 766 -15.72 -3.50 -6.20
N LYS A 767 -14.66 -4.01 -5.57
CA LYS A 767 -13.30 -3.99 -6.15
C LYS A 767 -13.13 -5.16 -7.12
N PRO A 768 -12.22 -5.08 -8.11
CA PRO A 768 -12.05 -6.13 -9.12
C PRO A 768 -11.85 -7.52 -8.52
N GLU A 769 -11.07 -7.65 -7.46
CA GLU A 769 -10.80 -8.92 -6.78
C GLU A 769 -12.04 -9.51 -6.09
N GLY A 770 -13.12 -8.73 -5.90
CA GLY A 770 -14.42 -9.14 -5.35
C GLY A 770 -15.39 -9.70 -6.40
N HIS A 771 -15.00 -9.67 -7.68
CA HIS A 771 -15.70 -10.24 -8.82
C HIS A 771 -14.88 -11.30 -9.58
N GLY A 772 -13.82 -11.80 -8.96
CA GLY A 772 -12.89 -12.75 -9.56
C GLY A 772 -13.47 -14.14 -9.75
N HIS A 773 -12.67 -14.95 -10.43
CA HIS A 773 -12.99 -16.31 -10.86
C HIS A 773 -11.82 -17.23 -10.55
N ARG A 774 -12.11 -18.50 -10.27
CA ARG A 774 -11.10 -19.53 -10.02
C ARG A 774 -11.31 -20.69 -10.98
N VAL A 775 -10.25 -21.09 -11.66
CA VAL A 775 -10.25 -22.28 -12.52
C VAL A 775 -9.44 -23.36 -11.84
N MET A 776 -10.05 -24.53 -11.62
CA MET A 776 -9.43 -25.66 -10.94
C MET A 776 -9.39 -26.87 -11.88
N PHE A 777 -8.21 -27.45 -12.04
CA PHE A 777 -7.98 -28.67 -12.80
C PHE A 777 -7.62 -29.80 -11.83
N SER A 778 -8.27 -30.95 -11.96
CA SER A 778 -7.97 -32.12 -11.12
C SER A 778 -7.96 -33.43 -11.93
N PRO A 779 -7.09 -34.40 -11.63
CA PRO A 779 -7.13 -35.73 -12.23
C PRO A 779 -8.45 -36.44 -11.89
N LYS A 780 -9.00 -37.21 -12.84
CA LYS A 780 -10.18 -38.06 -12.61
C LYS A 780 -9.86 -39.31 -11.80
N THR A 781 -8.64 -39.82 -11.93
CA THR A 781 -8.18 -41.04 -11.26
C THR A 781 -7.41 -40.66 -10.00
N ALA A 782 -7.84 -41.19 -8.86
CA ALA A 782 -7.11 -41.05 -7.60
C ALA A 782 -5.78 -41.83 -7.68
N GLN A 783 -4.67 -41.13 -7.42
CA GLN A 783 -3.33 -41.71 -7.39
C GLN A 783 -2.42 -40.88 -6.48
N ALA A 784 -1.35 -41.48 -5.95
CA ALA A 784 -0.45 -40.79 -5.05
C ALA A 784 0.35 -39.70 -5.79
N SER A 785 0.90 -40.02 -6.96
CA SER A 785 1.76 -39.12 -7.74
C SER A 785 1.05 -38.63 -8.99
N ASP A 786 1.02 -37.31 -9.17
CA ASP A 786 0.47 -36.66 -10.36
C ASP A 786 1.47 -35.65 -10.93
N VAL A 787 1.43 -35.52 -12.26
CA VAL A 787 2.23 -34.54 -13.01
C VAL A 787 1.30 -33.57 -13.72
N PHE A 788 1.47 -32.28 -13.46
CA PHE A 788 0.77 -31.22 -14.19
C PHE A 788 1.77 -30.45 -15.04
N LEU A 789 1.54 -30.42 -16.35
CA LEU A 789 2.35 -29.63 -17.29
C LEU A 789 1.45 -28.60 -17.97
N THR A 790 1.66 -27.33 -17.67
CA THR A 790 0.89 -26.22 -18.20
C THR A 790 1.78 -25.28 -19.01
N VAL A 791 1.31 -24.85 -20.18
CA VAL A 791 1.96 -23.83 -21.01
C VAL A 791 1.02 -22.64 -21.14
N MET A 792 1.53 -21.44 -20.83
CA MET A 792 0.76 -20.20 -20.76
C MET A 792 1.36 -19.12 -21.67
N PRO A 793 1.07 -19.12 -22.99
CA PRO A 793 1.41 -18.00 -23.86
C PRO A 793 0.64 -16.74 -23.47
N MET A 794 1.34 -15.61 -23.42
CA MET A 794 0.78 -14.27 -23.20
C MET A 794 0.77 -13.55 -24.54
N ALA A 795 -0.42 -13.13 -24.99
CA ALA A 795 -0.59 -12.66 -26.36
C ALA A 795 -1.63 -11.53 -26.48
N ASP A 796 -1.40 -10.65 -27.45
CA ASP A 796 -2.36 -9.62 -27.85
C ASP A 796 -3.72 -10.26 -28.12
N ASP A 797 -4.82 -9.56 -27.82
CA ASP A 797 -6.18 -10.10 -27.97
C ASP A 797 -6.47 -10.67 -29.36
N LYS A 798 -5.82 -10.13 -30.40
CA LYS A 798 -5.95 -10.54 -31.82
C LYS A 798 -4.75 -11.32 -32.37
N ALA A 799 -3.78 -11.68 -31.53
CA ALA A 799 -2.62 -12.46 -31.97
C ALA A 799 -3.06 -13.85 -32.48
N PRO A 800 -2.36 -14.42 -33.48
CA PRO A 800 -2.57 -15.81 -33.84
C PRO A 800 -2.20 -16.74 -32.68
N GLU A 801 -2.90 -17.86 -32.56
CA GLU A 801 -2.58 -18.87 -31.55
C GLU A 801 -1.14 -19.38 -31.75
N LEU A 802 -0.36 -19.44 -30.67
CA LEU A 802 0.98 -19.99 -30.68
C LEU A 802 0.93 -21.54 -30.67
N PRO A 803 1.43 -22.23 -31.72
CA PRO A 803 1.51 -23.67 -31.72
C PRO A 803 2.47 -24.18 -30.66
N VAL A 804 2.06 -25.24 -29.94
CA VAL A 804 2.87 -25.92 -28.93
C VAL A 804 2.87 -27.42 -29.23
N ALA A 805 4.03 -27.99 -29.48
CA ALA A 805 4.22 -29.42 -29.63
C ALA A 805 4.90 -30.01 -28.39
N LEU A 806 4.46 -31.18 -27.96
CA LEU A 806 5.00 -31.91 -26.82
C LEU A 806 5.51 -33.28 -27.27
N ALA A 807 6.79 -33.54 -27.05
CA ALA A 807 7.38 -34.87 -27.05
C ALA A 807 7.65 -35.31 -25.61
N GLU A 808 7.40 -36.58 -25.30
CA GLU A 808 7.48 -37.11 -23.95
C GLU A 808 8.26 -38.43 -23.95
N THR A 809 9.17 -38.58 -22.99
CA THR A 809 9.86 -39.85 -22.69
C THR A 809 9.53 -40.28 -21.25
N ALA A 810 10.19 -41.33 -20.76
CA ALA A 810 10.07 -41.73 -19.36
C ALA A 810 10.59 -40.65 -18.39
N THR A 811 11.61 -39.87 -18.79
CA THR A 811 12.33 -38.94 -17.91
C THR A 811 12.23 -37.47 -18.33
N THR A 812 11.80 -37.17 -19.56
CA THR A 812 11.81 -35.79 -20.09
C THR A 812 10.50 -35.40 -20.78
N PHE A 813 10.15 -34.13 -20.64
CA PHE A 813 9.26 -33.42 -21.58
C PHE A 813 10.09 -32.51 -22.48
N ALA A 814 9.87 -32.56 -23.78
CA ALA A 814 10.44 -31.63 -24.75
C ALA A 814 9.31 -30.83 -25.42
N LEU A 815 9.28 -29.54 -25.16
CA LEU A 815 8.30 -28.59 -25.71
C LEU A 815 8.93 -27.83 -26.88
N THR A 816 8.24 -27.82 -28.02
CA THR A 816 8.60 -26.97 -29.16
C THR A 816 7.54 -25.90 -29.35
N LEU A 817 7.96 -24.63 -29.34
CA LEU A 817 7.09 -23.47 -29.56
C LEU A 817 7.90 -22.30 -30.11
N ALA A 818 7.34 -21.53 -31.04
CA ALA A 818 8.06 -20.49 -31.78
C ALA A 818 9.42 -21.02 -32.31
N ASP A 819 10.53 -20.37 -31.95
CA ASP A 819 11.91 -20.73 -32.26
C ASP A 819 12.62 -21.41 -31.06
N ARG A 820 11.86 -22.01 -30.13
CA ARG A 820 12.36 -22.59 -28.88
C ARG A 820 12.09 -24.08 -28.79
N VAL A 821 13.07 -24.80 -28.26
CA VAL A 821 12.93 -26.18 -27.75
C VAL A 821 13.33 -26.18 -26.27
N VAL A 822 12.41 -26.53 -25.38
CA VAL A 822 12.64 -26.57 -23.94
C VAL A 822 12.50 -28.00 -23.44
N VAL A 823 13.57 -28.54 -22.86
CA VAL A 823 13.58 -29.85 -22.20
C VAL A 823 13.47 -29.66 -20.70
N LEU A 824 12.50 -30.33 -20.08
CA LEU A 824 12.25 -30.34 -18.65
C LEU A 824 12.35 -31.77 -18.09
N SER A 825 12.86 -31.91 -16.87
CA SER A 825 12.80 -33.17 -16.14
C SER A 825 11.36 -33.51 -15.75
N LYS A 826 10.87 -34.67 -16.19
CA LYS A 826 9.52 -35.15 -15.89
C LYS A 826 9.40 -35.79 -14.51
N THR A 827 10.49 -36.19 -13.87
CA THR A 827 10.44 -37.01 -12.64
C THR A 827 10.39 -36.21 -11.35
N GLY A 828 10.55 -34.87 -11.42
CA GLY A 828 10.74 -34.03 -10.24
C GLY A 828 12.18 -34.03 -9.71
N GLU A 829 13.05 -34.88 -10.24
CA GLU A 829 14.47 -34.96 -9.90
C GLU A 829 15.34 -34.32 -10.99
N LEU A 830 16.62 -34.09 -10.69
CA LEU A 830 17.58 -33.64 -11.70
C LEU A 830 17.93 -34.79 -12.66
N LEU A 831 18.06 -34.48 -13.95
CA LEU A 831 18.49 -35.42 -14.98
C LEU A 831 19.96 -35.75 -14.80
N GLU A 832 20.26 -37.04 -14.65
CA GLU A 832 21.63 -37.57 -14.52
C GLU A 832 22.02 -38.53 -15.66
N GLN A 833 21.03 -38.99 -16.43
CA GLN A 833 21.21 -40.00 -17.47
C GLN A 833 21.17 -39.37 -18.87
N PRO A 834 21.78 -40.00 -19.89
CA PRO A 834 21.67 -39.58 -21.27
C PRO A 834 20.22 -39.56 -21.78
N PHE A 835 19.92 -38.63 -22.68
CA PHE A 835 18.64 -38.59 -23.40
C PHE A 835 18.81 -38.03 -24.82
N GLN A 836 17.76 -38.14 -25.63
CA GLN A 836 17.71 -37.58 -26.98
C GLN A 836 16.68 -36.44 -27.04
N VAL A 837 16.97 -35.44 -27.86
CA VAL A 837 16.05 -34.34 -28.18
C VAL A 837 16.04 -34.10 -29.68
N ASP A 838 14.86 -34.05 -30.25
CA ASP A 838 14.65 -33.73 -31.66
C ASP A 838 14.28 -32.25 -31.81
N VAL A 839 14.96 -31.57 -32.74
CA VAL A 839 14.76 -30.16 -33.05
C VAL A 839 14.29 -30.03 -34.51
N PRO A 840 13.20 -29.28 -34.80
CA PRO A 840 12.70 -29.13 -36.17
C PRO A 840 13.73 -28.54 -37.14
N ALA A 841 13.68 -28.99 -38.40
CA ALA A 841 14.66 -28.67 -39.44
C ALA A 841 14.36 -27.41 -40.28
N ASP A 842 13.32 -26.64 -39.93
CA ASP A 842 12.90 -25.46 -40.70
C ASP A 842 13.75 -24.20 -40.41
N ARG A 843 14.43 -24.14 -39.26
CA ARG A 843 15.26 -22.99 -38.83
C ARG A 843 16.26 -23.38 -37.73
N ASN A 844 17.02 -22.40 -37.24
CA ASN A 844 17.77 -22.55 -35.99
C ASN A 844 16.84 -22.34 -34.79
N TYR A 845 17.06 -23.13 -33.74
CA TYR A 845 16.29 -23.09 -32.50
C TYR A 845 17.18 -22.76 -31.32
N GLN A 846 16.60 -22.07 -30.34
CA GLN A 846 17.17 -22.01 -29.01
C GLN A 846 16.78 -23.26 -28.23
N LEU A 847 17.76 -24.10 -27.91
CA LEU A 847 17.61 -25.30 -27.12
C LEU A 847 17.96 -25.00 -25.66
N LEU A 848 16.96 -25.02 -24.79
CA LEU A 848 17.11 -24.92 -23.34
C LEU A 848 16.95 -26.30 -22.72
N LEU A 849 18.01 -26.81 -22.12
CA LEU A 849 18.00 -28.02 -21.31
C LEU A 849 17.90 -27.61 -19.85
N ALA A 850 16.83 -27.98 -19.16
CA ALA A 850 16.57 -27.57 -17.79
C ALA A 850 16.33 -28.76 -16.86
N GLY A 851 16.73 -28.59 -15.59
CA GLY A 851 16.73 -29.66 -14.61
C GLY A 851 17.90 -30.63 -14.77
N LEU A 852 19.05 -30.19 -15.28
CA LEU A 852 20.26 -31.03 -15.37
C LEU A 852 20.99 -31.11 -14.02
N ALA A 853 21.55 -32.27 -13.69
CA ALA A 853 22.46 -32.41 -12.55
C ALA A 853 23.73 -31.56 -12.74
N PRO A 854 24.29 -30.95 -11.67
CA PRO A 854 25.51 -30.15 -11.77
C PRO A 854 26.69 -30.98 -12.29
N GLY A 855 27.47 -30.43 -13.22
CA GLY A 855 28.60 -31.14 -13.81
C GLY A 855 28.82 -30.79 -15.28
N ALA A 856 29.71 -31.54 -15.92
CA ALA A 856 29.94 -31.45 -17.35
C ALA A 856 28.86 -32.21 -18.11
N TRP A 857 28.37 -31.62 -19.18
CA TRP A 857 27.43 -32.21 -20.13
C TRP A 857 27.92 -31.97 -21.55
N SER A 858 27.51 -32.84 -22.47
CA SER A 858 27.78 -32.70 -23.89
C SER A 858 26.51 -32.90 -24.72
N VAL A 859 26.46 -32.18 -25.85
CA VAL A 859 25.39 -32.25 -26.84
C VAL A 859 26.01 -32.57 -28.18
N ARG A 860 25.52 -33.61 -28.87
CA ARG A 860 26.04 -34.05 -30.18
C ARG A 860 24.92 -34.37 -31.15
N SER A 861 24.94 -33.80 -32.35
CA SER A 861 24.00 -34.16 -33.42
C SER A 861 24.24 -35.60 -33.91
N ALA A 862 23.19 -36.25 -34.40
CA ALA A 862 23.27 -37.62 -34.93
C ALA A 862 24.29 -37.77 -36.09
N ASP A 863 24.49 -36.71 -36.89
CA ASP A 863 25.47 -36.67 -37.98
C ASP A 863 26.90 -36.27 -37.53
N GLY A 864 27.09 -35.99 -36.23
CA GLY A 864 28.37 -35.61 -35.62
C GLY A 864 28.89 -34.23 -36.00
N LYS A 865 28.17 -33.43 -36.79
CA LYS A 865 28.63 -32.11 -37.24
C LYS A 865 28.50 -31.02 -36.18
N VAL A 866 27.55 -31.16 -35.27
CA VAL A 866 27.33 -30.24 -34.16
C VAL A 866 27.72 -30.95 -32.88
N GLN A 867 28.70 -30.40 -32.15
CA GLN A 867 29.14 -30.94 -30.88
C GLN A 867 29.58 -29.81 -29.94
N PHE A 868 29.01 -29.78 -28.75
CA PHE A 868 29.32 -28.79 -27.73
C PHE A 868 29.40 -29.43 -26.35
N ASN A 869 30.27 -28.87 -25.51
CA ASN A 869 30.27 -29.09 -24.07
C ASN A 869 29.50 -27.94 -23.38
N ALA A 870 28.92 -28.23 -22.22
CA ALA A 870 28.39 -27.22 -21.31
C ALA A 870 28.69 -27.63 -19.87
N ARG A 871 29.01 -26.63 -19.05
CA ARG A 871 29.13 -26.81 -17.60
C ARG A 871 27.85 -26.35 -16.91
N VAL A 872 27.15 -27.28 -16.27
CA VAL A 872 25.97 -26.99 -15.47
C VAL A 872 26.41 -26.65 -14.04
N GLU A 873 26.13 -25.42 -13.61
CA GLU A 873 26.44 -24.94 -12.26
C GLU A 873 25.42 -25.43 -11.22
N VAL A 874 25.92 -25.62 -9.99
CA VAL A 874 25.09 -25.95 -8.82
C VAL A 874 24.05 -24.85 -8.60
N GLY A 875 22.78 -25.25 -8.44
CA GLY A 875 21.67 -24.33 -8.23
C GLY A 875 21.22 -23.56 -9.48
N LYS A 876 21.88 -23.70 -10.64
CA LYS A 876 21.35 -23.19 -11.92
C LYS A 876 20.61 -24.27 -12.70
N ASN A 877 21.24 -25.45 -12.84
CA ASN A 877 20.64 -26.65 -13.43
C ASN A 877 20.11 -26.48 -14.88
N THR A 878 20.72 -25.57 -15.66
CA THR A 878 20.35 -25.33 -17.06
C THR A 878 21.56 -25.31 -17.97
N ALA A 879 21.38 -25.71 -19.23
CA ALA A 879 22.30 -25.45 -20.34
C ALA A 879 21.54 -24.88 -21.54
N PHE A 880 22.13 -23.92 -22.25
CA PHE A 880 21.49 -23.18 -23.35
C PHE A 880 22.36 -23.25 -24.60
N PHE A 881 21.73 -23.50 -25.76
CA PHE A 881 22.39 -23.57 -27.05
C PHE A 881 21.52 -22.95 -28.15
N VAL A 882 22.15 -22.44 -29.21
CA VAL A 882 21.48 -22.15 -30.49
C VAL A 882 21.95 -23.18 -31.49
N VAL A 883 21.04 -24.01 -32.00
CA VAL A 883 21.36 -25.18 -32.82
C VAL A 883 20.52 -25.20 -34.11
N PRO A 884 21.03 -25.77 -35.21
CA PRO A 884 20.18 -26.10 -36.36
C PRO A 884 19.23 -27.25 -36.00
N GLY A 885 18.23 -27.50 -36.85
CA GLY A 885 17.40 -28.68 -36.68
C GLY A 885 18.14 -30.00 -36.88
N GLY A 886 17.70 -31.02 -36.16
CA GLY A 886 18.31 -32.34 -36.12
C GLY A 886 17.99 -33.07 -34.81
N SER A 887 18.45 -34.32 -34.72
CA SER A 887 18.38 -35.12 -33.50
C SER A 887 19.69 -34.98 -32.73
N PHE A 888 19.61 -34.66 -31.44
CA PHE A 888 20.75 -34.42 -30.57
C PHE A 888 20.77 -35.40 -29.40
N ALA A 889 21.91 -36.05 -29.19
CA ALA A 889 22.19 -36.83 -27.99
C ALA A 889 22.76 -35.90 -26.92
N VAL A 890 22.14 -35.87 -25.75
CA VAL A 890 22.58 -35.14 -24.56
C VAL A 890 23.15 -36.16 -23.58
N GLN A 891 24.39 -35.96 -23.13
CA GLN A 891 25.11 -36.93 -22.29
C GLN A 891 25.80 -36.26 -21.09
N PRO A 892 25.79 -36.88 -19.91
CA PRO A 892 26.65 -36.47 -18.80
C PRO A 892 28.11 -36.75 -19.17
N GLY A 893 28.99 -35.82 -18.81
CA GLY A 893 30.40 -35.82 -19.18
C GLY A 893 30.70 -34.91 -20.39
N ALA A 894 31.91 -34.36 -20.38
CA ALA A 894 32.43 -33.59 -21.50
C ALA A 894 32.88 -34.53 -22.62
N LEU A 895 32.58 -34.16 -23.87
CA LEU A 895 33.13 -34.79 -25.06
C LEU A 895 34.54 -34.24 -25.32
N PRO A 896 35.60 -35.08 -25.31
CA PRO A 896 36.97 -34.62 -25.54
C PRO A 896 37.12 -33.91 -26.89
N GLY A 897 37.74 -32.72 -26.89
CA GLY A 897 37.98 -31.92 -28.09
C GLY A 897 36.78 -31.12 -28.60
N ALA A 898 35.57 -31.29 -28.04
CA ALA A 898 34.44 -30.43 -28.37
C ALA A 898 34.54 -29.08 -27.61
N PRO A 899 34.21 -27.95 -28.27
CA PRO A 899 34.23 -26.64 -27.64
C PRO A 899 33.13 -26.50 -26.58
N GLU A 900 33.36 -25.71 -25.54
CA GLU A 900 32.30 -25.27 -24.65
C GLU A 900 31.44 -24.21 -25.36
N TYR A 901 30.12 -24.36 -25.31
CA TYR A 901 29.22 -23.41 -25.98
C TYR A 901 29.23 -22.07 -25.25
N GLN A 902 29.49 -20.99 -25.99
CA GLN A 902 29.33 -19.62 -25.50
C GLN A 902 28.35 -18.88 -26.41
N ALA A 903 27.25 -18.42 -25.82
CA ALA A 903 26.33 -17.55 -26.53
C ALA A 903 27.01 -16.21 -26.85
N PRO A 904 26.74 -15.61 -28.03
CA PRO A 904 27.20 -14.25 -28.33
C PRO A 904 26.78 -13.25 -27.23
N PRO A 905 27.61 -12.23 -26.90
CA PRO A 905 27.28 -11.24 -25.86
C PRO A 905 25.99 -10.44 -26.13
N ASP A 906 25.56 -10.37 -27.39
CA ASP A 906 24.34 -9.73 -27.87
C ASP A 906 23.17 -10.69 -28.06
N CYS A 907 23.32 -11.97 -27.65
CA CYS A 907 22.26 -12.99 -27.68
C CYS A 907 21.21 -12.72 -26.58
N MET A 908 20.46 -11.63 -26.75
CA MET A 908 19.44 -11.14 -25.84
C MET A 908 18.24 -10.56 -26.60
N PRO A 909 17.02 -10.64 -26.05
CA PRO A 909 15.84 -10.04 -26.66
C PRO A 909 15.96 -8.52 -26.73
N ALA A 910 15.35 -7.95 -27.76
CA ALA A 910 15.20 -6.51 -27.88
C ALA A 910 14.21 -6.00 -26.82
N LEU A 911 14.41 -4.76 -26.37
CA LEU A 911 13.38 -4.09 -25.56
C LEU A 911 12.32 -3.54 -26.52
N ALA A 912 11.05 -3.71 -26.16
CA ALA A 912 9.97 -3.04 -26.87
C ALA A 912 10.16 -1.52 -26.79
N ALA A 913 10.02 -0.84 -27.93
CA ALA A 913 10.17 0.61 -27.99
C ALA A 913 9.07 1.30 -27.16
N ALA A 914 9.44 2.29 -26.37
CA ALA A 914 8.49 3.15 -25.65
C ALA A 914 7.49 3.78 -26.62
N LEU A 915 6.20 3.63 -26.34
CA LEU A 915 5.16 4.45 -26.98
C LEU A 915 5.18 5.81 -26.26
N THR A 916 5.77 6.81 -26.90
CA THR A 916 5.75 8.19 -26.42
C THR A 916 5.06 9.11 -27.39
N ASP A 917 4.41 10.13 -26.85
CA ASP A 917 3.78 11.22 -27.58
C ASP A 917 2.75 10.72 -28.60
N ARG A 918 2.10 9.58 -28.36
CA ARG A 918 1.12 8.97 -29.27
C ARG A 918 -0.29 9.44 -28.96
N VAL A 919 -1.10 9.53 -30.00
CA VAL A 919 -2.55 9.76 -29.89
C VAL A 919 -3.28 8.45 -30.11
N PHE A 920 -4.18 8.14 -29.20
CA PHE A 920 -5.05 6.99 -29.23
C PHE A 920 -6.49 7.48 -29.44
N LEU A 921 -7.23 6.74 -30.24
CA LEU A 921 -8.65 6.92 -30.47
C LEU A 921 -9.35 5.60 -30.13
N ASP A 922 -10.22 5.63 -29.12
CA ASP A 922 -10.98 4.45 -28.68
C ASP A 922 -10.06 3.25 -28.38
N GLY A 923 -8.93 3.51 -27.71
CA GLY A 923 -7.92 2.50 -27.35
C GLY A 923 -6.94 2.11 -28.47
N GLN A 924 -7.08 2.66 -29.68
CA GLN A 924 -6.18 2.35 -30.81
C GLN A 924 -5.24 3.51 -31.13
N VAL A 925 -3.95 3.23 -31.28
CA VAL A 925 -2.98 4.23 -31.79
C VAL A 925 -3.36 4.61 -33.21
N ILE A 926 -3.57 5.90 -33.46
CA ILE A 926 -3.85 6.42 -34.80
C ILE A 926 -2.56 6.95 -35.48
N PRO A 927 -2.43 6.82 -36.80
CA PRO A 927 -1.23 7.21 -37.54
C PRO A 927 -1.17 8.72 -37.77
N VAL A 928 -1.06 9.50 -36.69
CA VAL A 928 -0.90 10.96 -36.71
C VAL A 928 0.50 11.37 -36.22
N PRO A 929 0.97 12.59 -36.52
CA PRO A 929 2.21 13.11 -35.95
C PRO A 929 2.22 13.03 -34.40
N PRO A 930 3.40 12.95 -33.75
CA PRO A 930 3.46 12.89 -32.29
C PRO A 930 2.85 14.14 -31.62
N ALA A 931 2.23 13.95 -30.46
CA ALA A 931 1.85 15.03 -29.56
C ALA A 931 3.08 15.80 -29.06
N ARG A 932 2.88 17.02 -28.55
CA ARG A 932 3.98 17.90 -28.14
C ARG A 932 3.70 18.55 -26.81
N THR A 933 4.73 18.76 -26.00
CA THR A 933 4.58 19.45 -24.71
C THR A 933 4.90 20.93 -24.84
N ALA A 934 4.05 21.79 -24.28
CA ALA A 934 4.24 23.24 -24.18
C ALA A 934 4.01 23.69 -22.73
N GLY A 935 5.10 23.80 -21.95
CA GLY A 935 5.00 24.02 -20.50
C GLY A 935 4.36 22.82 -19.80
N THR A 936 3.24 23.03 -19.10
CA THR A 936 2.43 21.95 -18.50
C THR A 936 1.38 21.39 -19.46
N SER A 937 1.11 22.09 -20.57
CA SER A 937 0.09 21.73 -21.56
C SER A 937 0.63 20.74 -22.58
N LEU A 938 -0.28 19.95 -23.15
CA LEU A 938 0.01 19.01 -24.24
C LEU A 938 -0.77 19.43 -25.49
N LEU A 939 -0.10 19.50 -26.63
CA LEU A 939 -0.64 19.89 -27.92
C LEU A 939 -0.84 18.64 -28.78
N LEU A 940 -2.02 18.53 -29.39
CA LEU A 940 -2.37 17.46 -30.33
C LEU A 940 -2.21 17.93 -31.78
N PRO A 941 -1.80 17.03 -32.70
CA PRO A 941 -1.76 17.30 -34.15
C PRO A 941 -3.18 17.45 -34.73
N ALA A 942 -3.83 18.57 -34.45
CA ALA A 942 -5.24 18.83 -34.71
C ALA A 942 -5.63 18.56 -36.18
N THR A 943 -4.81 18.98 -37.16
CA THR A 943 -5.13 18.77 -38.57
C THR A 943 -5.27 17.28 -38.94
N ALA A 944 -4.29 16.46 -38.57
CA ALA A 944 -4.29 15.02 -38.90
C ALA A 944 -5.37 14.26 -38.08
N LEU A 945 -5.55 14.64 -36.82
CA LEU A 945 -6.54 14.07 -35.92
C LEU A 945 -7.98 14.37 -36.40
N LEU A 946 -8.31 15.62 -36.71
CA LEU A 946 -9.64 16.02 -37.18
C LEU A 946 -9.99 15.33 -38.50
N LYS A 947 -9.01 15.19 -39.41
CA LYS A 947 -9.16 14.40 -40.63
C LYS A 947 -9.50 12.93 -40.33
N THR A 948 -8.82 12.33 -39.34
CA THR A 948 -9.09 10.94 -38.91
C THR A 948 -10.50 10.78 -38.33
N LEU A 949 -11.00 11.81 -37.65
CA LEU A 949 -12.34 11.86 -37.10
C LEU A 949 -13.43 12.23 -38.12
N GLY A 950 -13.06 12.55 -39.37
CA GLY A 950 -14.02 13.00 -40.39
C GLY A 950 -14.59 14.40 -40.12
N ILE A 951 -13.87 15.25 -39.41
CA ILE A 951 -14.27 16.62 -39.07
C ILE A 951 -13.61 17.60 -40.03
N ASP A 952 -14.43 18.44 -40.68
CA ASP A 952 -13.95 19.44 -41.64
C ASP A 952 -13.05 20.47 -40.93
N ALA A 953 -11.79 20.52 -41.35
CA ALA A 953 -10.80 21.48 -40.87
C ALA A 953 -10.03 22.08 -42.04
N VAL A 954 -10.05 23.40 -42.16
CA VAL A 954 -9.44 24.15 -43.27
C VAL A 954 -8.38 25.10 -42.71
N ASP A 955 -7.18 25.04 -43.27
CA ASP A 955 -6.14 26.04 -43.05
C ASP A 955 -6.26 27.13 -44.13
N ALA A 956 -6.71 28.32 -43.73
CA ALA A 956 -6.87 29.47 -44.62
C ALA A 956 -6.44 30.76 -43.89
N ASP A 957 -5.75 31.65 -44.61
CA ASP A 957 -5.31 32.96 -44.10
C ASP A 957 -4.53 32.92 -42.77
N GLY A 958 -3.75 31.86 -42.56
CA GLY A 958 -2.97 31.68 -41.32
C GLY A 958 -3.81 31.29 -40.10
N LYS A 959 -5.03 30.81 -40.32
CA LYS A 959 -5.96 30.33 -39.29
C LYS A 959 -6.41 28.90 -39.57
N LEU A 960 -6.62 28.12 -38.52
CA LEU A 960 -7.28 26.81 -38.61
C LEU A 960 -8.77 26.99 -38.29
N CYS A 961 -9.63 26.76 -39.28
CA CYS A 961 -11.09 26.77 -39.11
C CYS A 961 -11.60 25.33 -39.01
N VAL A 962 -12.26 24.97 -37.91
CA VAL A 962 -12.77 23.63 -37.61
C VAL A 962 -14.28 23.67 -37.48
N LYS A 963 -15.00 22.84 -38.24
CA LYS A 963 -16.46 22.73 -38.17
C LYS A 963 -16.87 21.50 -37.38
N ALA A 964 -17.22 21.69 -36.10
CA ALA A 964 -17.65 20.64 -35.20
C ALA A 964 -19.18 20.73 -34.98
N GLY A 965 -19.94 19.93 -35.73
CA GLY A 965 -21.41 20.02 -35.73
C GLY A 965 -21.91 21.32 -36.35
N ASP A 966 -22.72 22.07 -35.61
CA ASP A 966 -23.22 23.41 -35.96
C ASP A 966 -22.28 24.54 -35.54
N ARG A 967 -21.17 24.23 -34.86
CA ARG A 967 -20.21 25.20 -34.33
C ARG A 967 -18.99 25.32 -35.23
N THR A 968 -18.45 26.54 -35.30
CA THR A 968 -17.20 26.82 -36.01
C THR A 968 -16.17 27.35 -35.03
N ALA A 969 -15.04 26.64 -34.90
CA ALA A 969 -13.90 27.07 -34.11
C ALA A 969 -12.80 27.64 -35.03
N VAL A 970 -12.17 28.74 -34.63
CA VAL A 970 -11.10 29.39 -35.38
C VAL A 970 -9.90 29.61 -34.48
N PHE A 971 -8.76 29.03 -34.87
CA PHE A 971 -7.49 29.15 -34.17
C PHE A 971 -6.50 30.01 -34.94
N GLN A 972 -5.69 30.77 -34.22
CA GLN A 972 -4.60 31.56 -34.77
C GLN A 972 -3.26 31.12 -34.18
N ALA A 973 -2.21 31.07 -35.01
CA ALA A 973 -0.89 30.65 -34.57
C ALA A 973 -0.34 31.63 -33.51
N ALA A 974 0.33 31.08 -32.49
CA ALA A 974 0.88 31.79 -31.33
C ALA A 974 -0.15 32.55 -30.47
N ALA A 975 -1.45 32.40 -30.72
CA ALA A 975 -2.50 32.97 -29.89
C ALA A 975 -2.83 32.02 -28.71
N ASN A 976 -3.03 32.61 -27.52
CA ASN A 976 -3.52 31.91 -26.32
C ASN A 976 -5.05 31.91 -26.23
N ASP A 977 -5.74 32.27 -27.30
CA ASP A 977 -7.20 32.27 -27.40
C ASP A 977 -7.65 31.64 -28.72
N PHE A 978 -8.93 31.26 -28.76
CA PHE A 978 -9.60 30.79 -29.97
C PHE A 978 -11.01 31.35 -30.03
N GLU A 979 -11.56 31.45 -31.23
CA GLU A 979 -12.95 31.85 -31.44
C GLU A 979 -13.81 30.60 -31.62
N LEU A 980 -14.98 30.56 -30.99
CA LEU A 980 -15.99 29.51 -31.17
C LEU A 980 -17.36 30.17 -31.34
N SER A 981 -17.95 30.01 -32.51
CA SER A 981 -19.25 30.59 -32.88
C SER A 981 -19.37 32.10 -32.57
N GLY A 982 -18.31 32.88 -32.84
CA GLY A 982 -18.27 34.34 -32.64
C GLY A 982 -17.83 34.81 -31.23
N HIS A 983 -17.59 33.89 -30.30
CA HIS A 983 -17.10 34.21 -28.95
C HIS A 983 -15.63 33.81 -28.78
N ARG A 984 -14.83 34.63 -28.07
CA ARG A 984 -13.41 34.33 -27.80
C ARG A 984 -13.23 33.66 -26.44
N PHE A 985 -12.38 32.64 -26.39
CA PHE A 985 -12.09 31.83 -25.21
C PHE A 985 -10.58 31.63 -25.03
N GLN A 986 -10.12 31.54 -23.78
CA GLN A 986 -8.72 31.30 -23.46
C GLN A 986 -8.33 29.84 -23.66
N MET A 987 -7.06 29.63 -24.00
CA MET A 987 -6.40 28.35 -24.13
C MET A 987 -5.26 28.23 -23.11
N PRO A 988 -4.97 27.03 -22.61
CA PRO A 988 -3.91 26.82 -21.61
C PRO A 988 -2.49 26.91 -22.18
N SER A 989 -2.35 26.99 -23.50
CA SER A 989 -1.10 27.25 -24.21
C SER A 989 -1.39 27.68 -25.66
N PRO A 990 -0.46 28.35 -26.35
CA PRO A 990 -0.70 28.82 -27.70
C PRO A 990 -0.87 27.68 -28.71
N ALA A 991 -1.72 27.88 -29.71
CA ALA A 991 -1.75 27.00 -30.88
C ALA A 991 -0.48 27.22 -31.73
N VAL A 992 0.08 26.14 -32.28
CA VAL A 992 1.31 26.17 -33.07
C VAL A 992 1.01 25.69 -34.48
N ARG A 993 1.53 26.39 -35.49
CA ARG A 993 1.43 26.00 -36.90
C ARG A 993 2.81 25.64 -37.42
N GLU A 994 2.94 24.44 -37.96
CA GLU A 994 4.19 23.87 -38.44
C GLU A 994 4.02 23.18 -39.81
N PRO A 995 5.10 22.76 -40.48
CA PRO A 995 5.01 22.04 -41.75
C PRO A 995 4.16 20.76 -41.68
N GLU A 996 4.11 20.11 -40.51
CA GLU A 996 3.33 18.89 -40.26
C GLU A 996 1.84 19.16 -40.01
N GLY A 997 1.44 20.43 -39.86
CA GLY A 997 0.07 20.85 -39.59
C GLY A 997 -0.08 21.70 -38.33
N TRP A 998 -1.31 21.83 -37.86
CA TRP A 998 -1.63 22.58 -36.64
C TRP A 998 -1.58 21.71 -35.39
N PHE A 999 -0.98 22.27 -34.34
CA PHE A 999 -0.93 21.70 -33.00
C PHE A 999 -1.74 22.58 -32.04
N VAL A 1000 -2.77 22.00 -31.43
CA VAL A 1000 -3.73 22.73 -30.57
C VAL A 1000 -3.81 22.02 -29.22
N PRO A 1001 -4.01 22.75 -28.10
CA PRO A 1001 -4.10 22.13 -26.78
C PRO A 1001 -5.10 20.97 -26.71
N ALA A 1002 -4.66 19.83 -26.16
CA ALA A 1002 -5.39 18.56 -26.15
C ALA A 1002 -6.80 18.69 -25.57
N ALA A 1003 -6.92 19.39 -24.43
CA ALA A 1003 -8.19 19.62 -23.76
C ALA A 1003 -9.18 20.41 -24.64
N VAL A 1004 -8.69 21.37 -25.43
CA VAL A 1004 -9.52 22.18 -26.33
C VAL A 1004 -9.99 21.36 -27.51
N VAL A 1005 -9.09 20.61 -28.16
CA VAL A 1005 -9.44 19.73 -29.29
C VAL A 1005 -10.44 18.66 -28.85
N ALA A 1006 -10.20 17.99 -27.72
CA ALA A 1006 -11.10 16.97 -27.18
C ALA A 1006 -12.49 17.52 -26.90
N ALA A 1007 -12.57 18.70 -26.27
CA ALA A 1007 -13.84 19.36 -26.00
C ALA A 1007 -14.60 19.73 -27.29
N LEU A 1008 -13.90 20.23 -28.32
CA LEU A 1008 -14.51 20.55 -29.62
C LEU A 1008 -15.09 19.34 -30.32
N VAL A 1009 -14.42 18.19 -30.27
CA VAL A 1009 -14.87 16.96 -30.94
C VAL A 1009 -15.81 16.12 -30.07
N GLY A 1010 -16.25 16.63 -28.92
CA GLY A 1010 -17.18 15.94 -28.03
C GLY A 1010 -16.60 14.67 -27.41
N ARG A 1011 -15.30 14.66 -27.11
CA ARG A 1011 -14.58 13.53 -26.51
C ARG A 1011 -13.96 13.90 -25.18
N ASP A 1012 -13.69 12.88 -24.37
CA ASP A 1012 -12.88 13.02 -23.17
C ASP A 1012 -11.42 12.80 -23.55
N PHE A 1013 -10.49 13.49 -22.88
CA PHE A 1013 -9.06 13.22 -23.05
C PHE A 1013 -8.46 12.67 -21.77
N LEU A 1014 -7.66 11.62 -21.92
CA LEU A 1014 -6.88 11.05 -20.82
C LEU A 1014 -5.40 11.14 -21.20
N ARG A 1015 -4.62 11.84 -20.39
CA ARG A 1015 -3.17 11.92 -20.57
C ARG A 1015 -2.48 10.82 -19.78
N ASP A 1016 -1.62 10.08 -20.45
CA ASP A 1016 -0.60 9.24 -19.84
C ASP A 1016 0.65 10.10 -19.64
N GLU A 1017 0.91 10.53 -18.40
CA GLU A 1017 2.05 11.41 -18.09
C GLU A 1017 3.40 10.73 -18.25
N ALA A 1018 3.47 9.39 -18.18
CA ALA A 1018 4.73 8.66 -18.31
C ALA A 1018 5.27 8.68 -19.74
N GLY A 1019 4.37 8.51 -20.72
CA GLY A 1019 4.70 8.55 -22.15
C GLY A 1019 4.29 9.82 -22.87
N ASN A 1020 3.64 10.80 -22.20
CA ASN A 1020 2.95 11.93 -22.84
C ASN A 1020 1.90 11.50 -23.91
N ASN A 1021 1.35 10.30 -23.78
CA ASN A 1021 0.34 9.80 -24.71
C ASN A 1021 -1.04 10.39 -24.37
N VAL A 1022 -1.93 10.46 -25.37
CA VAL A 1022 -3.30 10.97 -25.19
C VAL A 1022 -4.32 9.95 -25.69
N GLU A 1023 -5.31 9.65 -24.86
CA GLU A 1023 -6.57 9.04 -25.30
C GLU A 1023 -7.54 10.11 -25.71
N LEU A 1024 -8.28 9.87 -26.79
CA LEU A 1024 -9.53 10.54 -27.07
C LEU A 1024 -10.66 9.52 -26.97
N ALA A 1025 -11.21 9.37 -25.77
CA ALA A 1025 -12.25 8.40 -25.48
C ALA A 1025 -13.63 8.95 -25.84
N PRO A 1026 -14.65 8.10 -26.04
CA PRO A 1026 -16.03 8.55 -26.13
C PRO A 1026 -16.35 9.30 -24.84
N SER A 1027 -16.99 10.47 -24.95
CA SER A 1027 -17.26 11.25 -23.75
C SER A 1027 -18.24 10.52 -22.86
N GLN A 1028 -17.85 10.32 -21.59
CA GLN A 1028 -18.72 9.78 -20.56
C GLN A 1028 -19.79 10.80 -20.15
N PHE A 1029 -19.58 12.09 -20.50
CA PHE A 1029 -20.39 13.21 -20.04
C PHE A 1029 -20.90 14.03 -21.21
N ARG A 1030 -22.21 14.04 -21.40
CA ARG A 1030 -22.81 14.92 -22.40
C ARG A 1030 -22.95 16.33 -21.82
N CYS A 1031 -22.07 17.24 -22.25
CA CYS A 1031 -22.22 18.67 -21.98
C CYS A 1031 -23.61 19.13 -22.45
N PRO A 1032 -24.36 19.91 -21.66
CA PRO A 1032 -25.68 20.37 -22.07
C PRO A 1032 -25.64 21.10 -23.40
N ASP A 1033 -26.57 20.81 -24.31
CA ASP A 1033 -26.58 21.34 -25.68
C ASP A 1033 -26.67 22.90 -25.69
N ASN A 1034 -27.25 23.49 -24.63
CA ASN A 1034 -27.36 24.93 -24.43
C ASN A 1034 -26.09 25.61 -23.90
N VAL A 1035 -25.01 24.86 -23.63
CA VAL A 1035 -23.71 25.41 -23.20
C VAL A 1035 -22.76 25.48 -24.41
N LEU A 1036 -22.22 26.67 -24.66
CA LEU A 1036 -21.20 26.90 -25.69
C LEU A 1036 -19.81 26.50 -25.18
N TRP A 1037 -19.41 27.06 -24.03
CA TRP A 1037 -18.08 26.83 -23.44
C TRP A 1037 -18.05 27.17 -21.94
N ILE A 1038 -17.01 26.70 -21.25
CA ILE A 1038 -16.70 27.05 -19.85
C ILE A 1038 -15.18 27.26 -19.69
N GLU A 1039 -14.78 28.33 -19.01
CA GLU A 1039 -13.36 28.63 -18.75
C GLU A 1039 -13.14 29.18 -17.32
N ALA A 1040 -11.96 28.95 -16.76
CA ALA A 1040 -11.59 29.41 -15.43
C ALA A 1040 -10.44 30.44 -15.48
N ASN A 1041 -10.42 31.37 -14.52
CA ASN A 1041 -9.39 32.42 -14.41
C ASN A 1041 -8.03 31.90 -13.90
N LYS A 1042 -8.01 30.69 -13.35
CA LYS A 1042 -6.82 29.99 -12.87
C LYS A 1042 -6.71 28.64 -13.58
N ASN A 1043 -5.49 28.13 -13.69
CA ASN A 1043 -5.22 26.79 -14.22
C ASN A 1043 -6.15 25.77 -13.55
N SER A 1044 -7.04 25.20 -14.36
CA SER A 1044 -8.10 24.29 -13.94
C SER A 1044 -8.21 23.15 -14.94
N ASP A 1045 -8.65 21.99 -14.46
CA ASP A 1045 -8.99 20.87 -15.33
C ASP A 1045 -10.30 21.16 -16.09
N LEU A 1046 -10.18 21.36 -17.41
CA LEU A 1046 -11.32 21.62 -18.29
C LEU A 1046 -12.28 20.42 -18.36
N LEU A 1047 -11.80 19.18 -18.21
CA LEU A 1047 -12.64 17.99 -18.19
C LEU A 1047 -13.52 18.00 -16.94
N ALA A 1048 -12.93 18.25 -15.76
CA ALA A 1048 -13.67 18.36 -14.50
C ALA A 1048 -14.70 19.52 -14.53
N LEU A 1049 -14.33 20.68 -15.09
CA LEU A 1049 -15.23 21.82 -15.31
C LEU A 1049 -16.42 21.48 -16.22
N ARG A 1050 -16.20 20.75 -17.31
CA ARG A 1050 -17.29 20.31 -18.20
C ARG A 1050 -18.14 19.23 -17.54
N ALA A 1051 -17.51 18.29 -16.85
CA ALA A 1051 -18.21 17.20 -16.19
C ALA A 1051 -19.22 17.75 -15.17
N MET A 1052 -18.88 18.75 -14.35
CA MET A 1052 -19.82 19.31 -13.35
C MET A 1052 -21.11 19.90 -13.96
N LEU A 1053 -21.19 20.15 -15.26
CA LEU A 1053 -22.41 20.65 -15.93
C LEU A 1053 -23.46 19.57 -16.20
N THR A 1054 -23.10 18.29 -16.03
CA THR A 1054 -24.01 17.16 -16.21
C THR A 1054 -24.52 16.67 -14.86
N ASP A 1055 -25.84 16.57 -14.69
CA ASP A 1055 -26.44 16.01 -13.48
C ASP A 1055 -26.39 14.49 -13.53
N ILE A 1056 -25.62 13.89 -12.63
CA ILE A 1056 -25.47 12.44 -12.52
C ILE A 1056 -25.92 12.02 -11.12
N PRO A 1057 -26.99 11.21 -11.02
CA PRO A 1057 -27.43 10.63 -9.75
C PRO A 1057 -26.30 9.87 -9.07
N GLY A 1058 -26.05 10.14 -7.78
CA GLY A 1058 -25.05 9.44 -6.98
C GLY A 1058 -23.58 9.83 -7.21
N ARG A 1059 -23.28 10.70 -8.20
CA ARG A 1059 -21.91 11.14 -8.50
C ARG A 1059 -21.23 11.81 -7.31
N GLN A 1060 -19.97 11.43 -7.07
CA GLN A 1060 -19.11 11.97 -6.00
C GLN A 1060 -17.92 12.79 -6.53
N GLU A 1061 -17.57 12.64 -7.81
CA GLU A 1061 -16.51 13.37 -8.50
C GLU A 1061 -16.83 14.87 -8.59
N TYR A 1062 -15.84 15.73 -8.40
CA TYR A 1062 -16.04 17.18 -8.31
C TYR A 1062 -14.91 17.94 -9.01
N TRP A 1063 -15.23 19.16 -9.46
CA TRP A 1063 -14.20 20.14 -9.82
C TRP A 1063 -13.72 20.83 -8.54
N ALA A 1064 -12.41 21.06 -8.42
CA ALA A 1064 -11.86 21.84 -7.33
C ALA A 1064 -10.65 22.70 -7.71
N ALA A 1065 -10.54 23.84 -7.04
CA ALA A 1065 -9.38 24.71 -7.13
C ALA A 1065 -9.15 25.47 -5.81
N GLU A 1066 -7.88 25.60 -5.43
CA GLU A 1066 -7.46 26.22 -4.18
C GLU A 1066 -7.27 27.74 -4.32
N GLY A 1067 -7.59 28.44 -3.24
CA GLY A 1067 -7.34 29.86 -3.04
C GLY A 1067 -8.60 30.69 -3.04
N ARG A 1068 -8.39 32.01 -2.90
CA ARG A 1068 -9.44 33.02 -2.96
C ARG A 1068 -9.57 33.56 -4.39
N ASP A 1069 -10.78 34.00 -4.74
CA ASP A 1069 -11.11 34.51 -6.07
C ASP A 1069 -10.86 33.48 -7.19
N VAL A 1070 -11.28 32.24 -6.92
CA VAL A 1070 -11.30 31.18 -7.93
C VAL A 1070 -12.57 31.37 -8.75
N ARG A 1071 -12.42 31.63 -10.05
CA ARG A 1071 -13.54 32.01 -10.90
C ARG A 1071 -13.64 31.14 -12.13
N PHE A 1072 -14.87 30.85 -12.55
CA PHE A 1072 -15.16 30.35 -13.89
C PHE A 1072 -16.36 31.07 -14.51
N ASP A 1073 -16.33 31.20 -15.84
CA ASP A 1073 -17.38 31.78 -16.65
C ASP A 1073 -17.96 30.67 -17.57
N LEU A 1074 -19.28 30.52 -17.55
CA LEU A 1074 -20.07 29.62 -18.39
C LEU A 1074 -20.78 30.45 -19.47
N VAL A 1075 -20.52 30.15 -20.74
CA VAL A 1075 -21.16 30.82 -21.89
C VAL A 1075 -22.21 29.91 -22.52
N LEU A 1076 -23.40 30.44 -22.76
CA LEU A 1076 -24.52 29.72 -23.34
C LEU A 1076 -24.48 29.76 -24.87
N ALA A 1077 -24.97 28.71 -25.51
CA ALA A 1077 -25.04 28.60 -26.98
C ALA A 1077 -26.04 29.59 -27.59
N GLN A 1078 -27.10 29.92 -26.85
CA GLN A 1078 -28.09 30.94 -27.20
C GLN A 1078 -28.52 31.69 -25.93
N PRO A 1079 -28.99 32.95 -26.04
CA PRO A 1079 -29.58 33.66 -24.92
C PRO A 1079 -30.74 32.86 -24.30
N MET A 1080 -30.83 32.84 -22.96
CA MET A 1080 -31.91 32.16 -22.25
C MET A 1080 -32.41 33.01 -21.08
N THR A 1081 -33.70 32.92 -20.77
CA THR A 1081 -34.25 33.50 -19.53
C THR A 1081 -33.99 32.53 -18.37
N ALA A 1082 -33.23 32.96 -17.36
CA ALA A 1082 -32.90 32.15 -16.19
C ALA A 1082 -33.53 32.71 -14.92
N LYS A 1083 -33.92 31.82 -13.98
CA LYS A 1083 -34.51 32.16 -12.67
C LYS A 1083 -33.65 31.78 -11.47
N GLY A 1084 -32.47 31.20 -11.70
CA GLY A 1084 -31.56 30.78 -10.63
C GLY A 1084 -30.39 29.94 -11.11
N ILE A 1085 -29.47 29.64 -10.19
CA ILE A 1085 -28.38 28.66 -10.39
C ILE A 1085 -28.52 27.53 -9.37
N GLY A 1086 -28.39 26.28 -9.80
CA GLY A 1086 -28.27 25.12 -8.93
C GLY A 1086 -26.80 24.73 -8.73
N ILE A 1087 -26.36 24.54 -7.49
CA ILE A 1087 -25.02 24.06 -7.15
C ILE A 1087 -25.08 22.93 -6.14
N ARG A 1088 -24.42 21.81 -6.43
CA ARG A 1088 -24.20 20.72 -5.49
C ARG A 1088 -22.76 20.80 -4.99
N TRP A 1089 -22.58 20.99 -3.69
CA TRP A 1089 -21.27 21.22 -3.07
C TRP A 1089 -20.60 19.92 -2.66
N HIS A 1090 -19.28 19.81 -2.85
CA HIS A 1090 -18.53 18.69 -2.29
C HIS A 1090 -18.48 18.83 -0.77
N GLN A 1091 -18.91 17.78 -0.06
CA GLN A 1091 -19.09 17.81 1.40
C GLN A 1091 -19.99 18.94 1.89
N GLY A 1092 -21.04 19.30 1.11
CA GLY A 1092 -21.96 20.39 1.45
C GLY A 1092 -22.70 20.23 2.78
N ALA A 1093 -22.79 19.01 3.33
CA ALA A 1093 -23.38 18.75 4.64
C ALA A 1093 -22.43 19.00 5.83
N THR A 1094 -21.13 19.24 5.57
CA THR A 1094 -20.12 19.44 6.62
C THR A 1094 -19.27 20.70 6.40
N ARG A 1095 -19.25 21.24 5.17
CA ARG A 1095 -18.51 22.45 4.80
C ARG A 1095 -19.45 23.51 4.28
N GLN A 1096 -19.22 24.75 4.71
CA GLN A 1096 -19.86 25.93 4.15
C GLN A 1096 -18.91 26.59 3.16
N ALA A 1097 -19.31 26.67 1.89
CA ALA A 1097 -18.55 27.31 0.82
C ALA A 1097 -18.92 28.79 0.72
N LYS A 1098 -17.93 29.67 0.53
CA LYS A 1098 -18.14 31.12 0.36
C LYS A 1098 -18.00 31.48 -1.11
N PHE A 1099 -18.99 32.14 -1.70
CA PHE A 1099 -19.01 32.40 -3.14
C PHE A 1099 -19.96 33.52 -3.55
N ALA A 1100 -19.80 33.99 -4.79
CA ALA A 1100 -20.70 34.92 -5.47
C ALA A 1100 -21.10 34.38 -6.86
N LEU A 1101 -22.28 34.79 -7.33
CA LEU A 1101 -22.78 34.52 -8.67
C LEU A 1101 -23.11 35.81 -9.40
N GLU A 1102 -22.71 35.89 -10.65
CA GLU A 1102 -23.01 37.01 -11.54
C GLU A 1102 -23.55 36.50 -12.89
N THR A 1103 -24.43 37.27 -13.52
CA THR A 1103 -24.96 36.98 -14.86
C THR A 1103 -24.67 38.12 -15.83
N SER A 1104 -24.59 37.83 -17.12
CA SER A 1104 -24.32 38.83 -18.15
C SER A 1104 -25.00 38.48 -19.49
N ARG A 1105 -25.36 39.51 -20.28
CA ARG A 1105 -25.83 39.37 -21.66
C ARG A 1105 -24.72 39.55 -22.71
N ASP A 1106 -23.67 40.30 -22.37
CA ASP A 1106 -22.61 40.72 -23.30
C ASP A 1106 -21.22 40.22 -22.89
N GLY A 1107 -21.08 39.65 -21.68
CA GLY A 1107 -19.80 39.24 -21.08
C GLY A 1107 -18.96 40.39 -20.54
N VAL A 1108 -19.42 41.64 -20.68
CA VAL A 1108 -18.70 42.85 -20.26
C VAL A 1108 -19.38 43.44 -19.02
N THR A 1109 -20.70 43.55 -19.04
CA THR A 1109 -21.52 44.08 -17.96
C THR A 1109 -22.07 42.92 -17.14
N TRP A 1110 -21.65 42.83 -15.87
CA TRP A 1110 -22.02 41.74 -14.96
C TRP A 1110 -22.99 42.23 -13.89
N LYS A 1111 -24.10 41.53 -13.74
CA LYS A 1111 -25.08 41.73 -12.67
C LYS A 1111 -24.84 40.69 -11.59
N LYS A 1112 -24.44 41.11 -10.39
CA LYS A 1112 -24.37 40.21 -9.23
C LYS A 1112 -25.77 39.78 -8.82
N VAL A 1113 -26.00 38.46 -8.77
CA VAL A 1113 -27.29 37.85 -8.43
C VAL A 1113 -27.25 37.08 -7.11
N PHE A 1114 -26.06 36.75 -6.60
CA PHE A 1114 -25.87 36.15 -5.27
C PHE A 1114 -24.49 36.52 -4.69
N ASP A 1115 -24.42 36.72 -3.37
CA ASP A 1115 -23.18 36.94 -2.61
C ASP A 1115 -23.38 36.37 -1.20
N GLY A 1116 -22.65 35.31 -0.85
CA GLY A 1116 -22.84 34.67 0.44
C GLY A 1116 -22.19 33.32 0.57
N ALA A 1117 -22.85 32.43 1.31
CA ALA A 1117 -22.33 31.11 1.60
C ALA A 1117 -23.39 30.02 1.38
N SER A 1118 -22.94 28.79 1.11
CA SER A 1118 -23.81 27.62 1.02
C SER A 1118 -24.42 27.27 2.38
N SER A 1119 -25.43 26.40 2.39
CA SER A 1119 -26.16 26.05 3.63
C SER A 1119 -25.27 25.35 4.67
N GLY A 1120 -24.28 24.57 4.24
CA GLY A 1120 -23.50 23.69 5.10
C GLY A 1120 -24.31 22.52 5.70
N LYS A 1121 -25.51 22.25 5.19
CA LYS A 1121 -26.48 21.31 5.77
C LYS A 1121 -26.94 20.20 4.82
N SER A 1122 -26.62 20.29 3.53
CA SER A 1122 -27.08 19.32 2.53
C SER A 1122 -25.95 18.94 1.58
N ALA A 1123 -25.91 17.66 1.19
CA ALA A 1123 -25.07 17.17 0.10
C ALA A 1123 -25.82 17.19 -1.26
N ASP A 1124 -27.09 17.58 -1.26
CA ASP A 1124 -27.92 17.69 -2.45
C ASP A 1124 -27.74 19.04 -3.17
N LEU A 1125 -28.44 19.19 -4.29
CA LEU A 1125 -28.43 20.42 -5.08
C LEU A 1125 -29.10 21.58 -4.31
N GLU A 1126 -28.35 22.64 -4.03
CA GLU A 1126 -28.89 23.90 -3.52
C GLU A 1126 -29.22 24.82 -4.69
N THR A 1127 -30.42 25.44 -4.67
CA THR A 1127 -30.82 26.41 -5.70
C THR A 1127 -30.74 27.83 -5.14
N TYR A 1128 -30.07 28.71 -5.88
CA TYR A 1128 -29.91 30.13 -5.59
C TYR A 1128 -30.76 30.93 -6.60
N PRO A 1129 -32.01 31.29 -6.24
CA PRO A 1129 -32.94 31.96 -7.14
C PRO A 1129 -32.63 33.46 -7.29
N PHE A 1130 -33.04 34.03 -8.42
CA PHE A 1130 -33.04 35.46 -8.69
C PHE A 1130 -34.17 35.82 -9.66
N ASP A 1131 -34.52 37.11 -9.76
CA ASP A 1131 -35.57 37.58 -10.67
C ASP A 1131 -35.30 37.13 -12.12
N PRO A 1132 -36.28 36.49 -12.80
CA PRO A 1132 -36.10 36.01 -14.16
C PRO A 1132 -35.64 37.10 -15.13
N HIS A 1133 -34.53 36.86 -15.83
CA HIS A 1133 -34.06 37.72 -16.90
C HIS A 1133 -33.23 36.94 -17.92
N GLU A 1134 -33.19 37.46 -19.14
CA GLU A 1134 -32.36 36.89 -20.21
C GLU A 1134 -30.86 37.09 -19.91
N ILE A 1135 -30.11 36.00 -20.08
CA ILE A 1135 -28.67 35.89 -19.85
C ILE A 1135 -28.00 35.16 -21.02
N CYS A 1136 -26.73 35.46 -21.26
CA CYS A 1136 -25.86 34.72 -22.18
C CYS A 1136 -24.66 34.09 -21.45
N GLN A 1137 -24.31 34.60 -20.27
CA GLN A 1137 -23.19 34.12 -19.47
C GLN A 1137 -23.51 34.10 -17.97
N VAL A 1138 -22.86 33.17 -17.26
CA VAL A 1138 -22.90 33.05 -15.80
C VAL A 1138 -21.47 32.97 -15.28
N ARG A 1139 -21.18 33.66 -14.18
CA ARG A 1139 -19.90 33.64 -13.50
C ARG A 1139 -20.05 33.17 -12.07
N PHE A 1140 -19.17 32.25 -11.69
CA PHE A 1140 -18.98 31.81 -10.32
C PHE A 1140 -17.67 32.39 -9.78
N SER A 1141 -17.67 32.94 -8.57
CA SER A 1141 -16.46 33.35 -7.86
C SER A 1141 -16.43 32.73 -6.46
N GLY A 1142 -15.43 31.89 -6.17
CA GLY A 1142 -15.27 31.16 -4.93
C GLY A 1142 -14.15 31.71 -4.04
N PHE A 1143 -14.36 31.65 -2.73
CA PHE A 1143 -13.49 32.22 -1.70
C PHE A 1143 -13.05 31.21 -0.63
N GLY A 1144 -13.08 29.91 -0.97
CA GLY A 1144 -12.77 28.80 -0.07
C GLY A 1144 -13.99 28.34 0.73
N ASN A 1145 -13.74 27.59 1.81
CA ASN A 1145 -14.77 27.03 2.68
C ASN A 1145 -14.42 27.20 4.17
N SER A 1146 -15.28 26.69 5.05
CA SER A 1146 -15.13 26.78 6.51
C SER A 1146 -13.92 26.03 7.09
N GLN A 1147 -13.25 25.16 6.32
CA GLN A 1147 -12.12 24.36 6.77
C GLN A 1147 -10.79 24.72 6.09
N ASN A 1148 -10.82 25.12 4.82
CA ASN A 1148 -9.62 25.43 4.04
C ASN A 1148 -9.95 26.34 2.84
N GLU A 1149 -8.95 26.68 2.03
CA GLU A 1149 -9.11 27.57 0.88
C GLU A 1149 -9.59 26.89 -0.40
N TRP A 1150 -10.04 25.63 -0.35
CA TRP A 1150 -10.52 24.92 -1.54
C TRP A 1150 -11.96 25.28 -1.90
N ASN A 1151 -12.22 25.48 -3.20
CA ASN A 1151 -13.55 25.60 -3.79
C ASN A 1151 -13.87 24.28 -4.49
N SER A 1152 -14.99 23.62 -4.18
CA SER A 1152 -15.23 22.25 -4.65
C SER A 1152 -16.71 22.00 -4.98
N LEU A 1153 -17.01 21.79 -6.27
CA LEU A 1153 -18.38 21.66 -6.80
C LEU A 1153 -18.56 20.32 -7.50
N VAL A 1154 -19.63 19.60 -7.14
CA VAL A 1154 -20.02 18.32 -7.75
C VAL A 1154 -20.88 18.55 -8.99
N HIS A 1155 -21.83 19.49 -8.92
CA HIS A 1155 -22.73 19.83 -10.02
C HIS A 1155 -23.02 21.33 -10.05
N PHE A 1156 -23.12 21.90 -11.25
CA PHE A 1156 -23.48 23.29 -11.51
C PHE A 1156 -24.45 23.35 -12.69
N ARG A 1157 -25.63 23.98 -12.52
CA ARG A 1157 -26.60 24.15 -13.61
C ARG A 1157 -27.31 25.49 -13.58
N VAL A 1158 -27.61 26.02 -14.75
CA VAL A 1158 -28.50 27.18 -14.92
C VAL A 1158 -29.95 26.70 -14.84
N ILE A 1159 -30.79 27.40 -14.07
CA ILE A 1159 -32.21 27.07 -13.94
C ILE A 1159 -33.00 27.99 -14.89
N PRO A 1160 -33.62 27.46 -15.97
CA PRO A 1160 -34.45 28.26 -16.86
C PRO A 1160 -35.70 28.78 -16.15
N ALA A 1161 -36.10 30.01 -16.48
CA ALA A 1161 -37.49 30.42 -16.35
C ALA A 1161 -38.24 29.76 -17.51
N GLU A 1162 -39.29 28.98 -17.21
CA GLU A 1162 -40.03 28.20 -18.21
C GLU A 1162 -40.43 29.01 -19.45
#